data_AF-A0A081CNT9-F1
#
_entry.id   AF-A0A081CNT9-F1
#
_cell.length_a   1.000
_cell.length_b   1.000
_cell.length_c   1.000
_cell.angle_alpha   90.00
_cell.angle_beta   90.00
_cell.angle_gamma   90.00
#
_symmetry.space_group_name_H-M   'P 1'
#
loop_
_entity.id
_entity.type
_entity.pdbx_description
1 polymer ?
#
loop_
_entity_poly.entity_id
_entity_poly.type
_entity_poly.pdbx_seq_one_letter_code
_entity_poly.pdbx_strand_id
1 'polypeptide(L)'
;MVGAKRNTPKRAAAAAAAAGHGRITSFFGKSPARTASPTKAAASPSTPTAKKQKQGNSKQKPIFLGFSDDEPESEDEKENQSSADEFKPEQHASTDDDDDDDDDDPSASVDRSQSPSSSMPETPADEDPAVVGYQYGTNPFVMIGAENKAPLRPISNLPSSSSQRSLRSNGPPSDNRRLFSLFQKPSPKQKRTADELDDLDASFLDDDDDDEDEKPRKRTGAAAKRTGAAVPSFSSGKGWKSTFAQKQPFRKMPFVPSPAEIAQLRETMKEKAAENLYPPIHDLADIFGDMVKRAPAILQLAQTLDGRPLRVATMCSGTESPLLALELMCRAIHEQHGIRINVHHVFSCEIEPFKQAYIERNFSPPILFRDVTELGGEKAHTAYGALVDVPGDVDILIAGTSCVDYSHLNNSKKGLNDGGESGRTFRGMLEWVMRHKPTLVVLENVKNAPWVGVAETIVAEAGYDVGFSNTFDTKNYYIPHTRQRGYLLATRNNRDSLPQNWDLITNVLMRPASSPLDAFLLSTDDPRIQRVRRQFAHGEGLSKGRSTIDWSKCQSRHERARDEEELGKTRPLTAWEEGGTCKMSHDGWNEWAVRQPERVTDLLDITTLRFAAMGQDPIYKSKIWELSQNVDRNVAASRPGIAPCLTPSGIPFLTSRGGPLIGLEALSLQGLPLDELLLTRETDDQLQDLAGNAMSSTVVGACVLAALLVGMKDLKEDGEKRKAALTNISAKEKHEDELKDASEVVEKVVDERESAIAHTDLLTPQPLDLTSSTLVSMPELLGAAVNTSQLCNCEGRSRVVDVPVYRCTDCDHTACETCKGRPVHKFVLDTLVRSSPDDFAPMLKAALPMRLEASGLTREICSSLMQGLQFQDDAVAKRWCQRVVDVLETAEFRFQSLLRQKVWQAQFSAPGARLDLFLDPVEPHWRILVEPDVDEPAGSPLRKLLIQPVARMPLDPTAEQVDLLHGQWEMCVPSAHVAKATIRSTGKQVPTWQSAMGLGGKFADKLRYSEMHVSVPDSVRGLLDAGIDGAYDLLEQCGTAC
;
A
#
# COMPACT_ATOMS: atom_id res chain seq x y z
N MET A 1 -27.74 49.14 -51.39
CA MET A 1 -28.78 50.19 -51.56
C MET A 1 -29.47 50.45 -50.20
N VAL A 2 -30.28 51.50 -50.13
CA VAL A 2 -31.27 51.87 -49.07
C VAL A 2 -31.81 50.65 -48.30
N GLY A 3 -32.01 50.62 -46.97
CA GLY A 3 -32.00 51.66 -45.91
C GLY A 3 -33.34 51.58 -45.13
N ALA A 4 -33.46 51.45 -43.80
CA ALA A 4 -32.89 52.16 -42.64
C ALA A 4 -34.01 52.88 -41.85
N LYS A 5 -33.82 53.12 -40.53
CA LYS A 5 -34.74 53.83 -39.57
C LYS A 5 -35.92 52.95 -39.07
N ARG A 6 -36.45 53.09 -37.84
CA ARG A 6 -36.24 53.99 -36.66
C ARG A 6 -36.81 53.30 -35.39
N ASN A 7 -36.71 53.71 -34.11
CA ASN A 7 -36.12 54.87 -33.38
C ASN A 7 -35.74 54.38 -31.93
N THR A 8 -35.48 55.29 -30.98
CA THR A 8 -35.38 55.01 -29.51
C THR A 8 -36.27 56.00 -28.70
N PRO A 9 -36.40 55.92 -27.35
CA PRO A 9 -35.49 56.68 -26.46
C PRO A 9 -35.25 56.18 -24.99
N LYS A 10 -33.97 56.23 -24.57
CA LYS A 10 -33.41 56.68 -23.27
C LYS A 10 -34.23 56.63 -21.94
N ARG A 11 -33.73 55.86 -20.95
CA ARG A 11 -33.07 56.30 -19.67
C ARG A 11 -32.67 55.04 -18.88
N ALA A 12 -31.42 54.78 -18.46
CA ALA A 12 -30.41 55.54 -17.71
C ALA A 12 -30.52 55.39 -16.17
N ALA A 13 -29.83 54.38 -15.64
CA ALA A 13 -29.29 54.26 -14.28
C ALA A 13 -27.95 53.51 -14.37
N ALA A 14 -27.01 53.72 -13.44
CA ALA A 14 -25.62 53.30 -13.59
C ALA A 14 -25.16 52.24 -12.57
N ALA A 15 -24.19 51.45 -13.02
CA ALA A 15 -23.38 50.44 -12.34
C ALA A 15 -23.35 50.41 -10.79
N ALA A 16 -23.52 49.20 -10.26
CA ALA A 16 -22.66 48.66 -9.22
C ALA A 16 -21.94 47.43 -9.80
N ALA A 17 -20.62 47.35 -9.67
CA ALA A 17 -19.85 46.21 -10.17
C ALA A 17 -19.71 45.14 -9.08
N ALA A 18 -20.18 43.93 -9.34
CA ALA A 18 -19.95 42.76 -8.50
C ALA A 18 -18.72 41.97 -9.02
N ALA A 19 -17.93 41.40 -8.12
CA ALA A 19 -16.77 40.59 -8.48
C ALA A 19 -17.18 39.25 -9.13
N GLY A 20 -16.31 38.73 -9.99
CA GLY A 20 -16.64 37.66 -10.94
C GLY A 20 -17.11 36.35 -10.31
N HIS A 21 -18.42 36.10 -10.41
CA HIS A 21 -19.00 34.75 -10.37
C HIS A 21 -19.48 34.43 -11.79
N GLY A 22 -18.58 33.95 -12.64
CA GLY A 22 -18.96 33.51 -13.98
C GLY A 22 -19.57 32.11 -13.94
N ARG A 23 -20.68 31.93 -14.65
CA ARG A 23 -21.57 30.75 -14.54
C ARG A 23 -21.77 30.12 -15.91
N ILE A 24 -21.78 28.79 -15.95
CA ILE A 24 -21.99 28.01 -17.19
C ILE A 24 -23.29 27.21 -17.03
N THR A 25 -24.16 27.25 -18.04
CA THR A 25 -25.56 26.76 -17.93
C THR A 25 -25.75 25.27 -18.24
N SER A 26 -24.74 24.58 -18.77
CA SER A 26 -24.60 23.13 -18.79
C SER A 26 -23.16 22.76 -19.20
N PHE A 27 -22.68 21.60 -18.75
CA PHE A 27 -21.42 20.97 -19.19
C PHE A 27 -21.63 19.67 -19.98
N PHE A 28 -22.85 19.12 -20.04
CA PHE A 28 -23.10 17.76 -20.51
C PHE A 28 -24.24 17.68 -21.52
N GLY A 29 -24.04 16.85 -22.55
CA GLY A 29 -25.02 16.59 -23.61
C GLY A 29 -25.41 15.11 -23.69
N LYS A 30 -26.67 14.83 -24.00
CA LYS A 30 -27.14 13.47 -24.35
C LYS A 30 -26.94 13.24 -25.85
N SER A 31 -25.84 12.59 -26.20
CA SER A 31 -25.40 12.38 -27.58
C SER A 31 -25.96 11.06 -28.14
N PRO A 32 -26.82 11.06 -29.18
CA PRO A 32 -27.36 9.83 -29.74
C PRO A 32 -26.28 9.06 -30.51
N ALA A 33 -26.18 7.75 -30.26
CA ALA A 33 -25.13 6.90 -30.82
C ALA A 33 -25.05 6.98 -32.36
N ARG A 34 -23.85 7.30 -32.87
CA ARG A 34 -23.52 7.25 -34.31
C ARG A 34 -23.54 5.79 -34.81
N THR A 35 -24.67 5.36 -35.35
CA THR A 35 -24.80 4.05 -35.98
C THR A 35 -24.03 3.97 -37.30
N ALA A 36 -22.91 3.23 -37.31
CA ALA A 36 -22.26 2.79 -38.54
C ALA A 36 -23.06 1.62 -39.13
N SER A 37 -23.65 1.82 -40.32
CA SER A 37 -24.56 0.84 -40.93
C SER A 37 -23.85 -0.11 -41.90
N PRO A 38 -23.76 -1.43 -41.63
CA PRO A 38 -23.59 -2.43 -42.67
C PRO A 38 -24.92 -2.62 -43.45
N THR A 39 -24.84 -3.08 -44.69
CA THR A 39 -26.02 -3.23 -45.57
C THR A 39 -26.34 -4.69 -45.88
N LYS A 40 -27.62 -4.97 -46.20
CA LYS A 40 -28.18 -6.24 -46.71
C LYS A 40 -28.23 -7.40 -45.68
N ALA A 41 -29.15 -8.36 -45.77
CA ALA A 41 -30.38 -8.47 -46.57
C ALA A 41 -31.48 -9.16 -45.75
N ALA A 42 -32.75 -8.91 -46.07
CA ALA A 42 -33.89 -9.57 -45.43
C ALA A 42 -34.32 -10.84 -46.18
N ALA A 43 -34.60 -11.91 -45.43
CA ALA A 43 -35.33 -13.09 -45.90
C ALA A 43 -36.60 -13.26 -45.06
N SER A 44 -37.73 -13.53 -45.71
CA SER A 44 -39.04 -13.68 -45.05
C SER A 44 -39.21 -15.05 -44.39
N PRO A 45 -40.06 -15.15 -43.37
CA PRO A 45 -41.17 -16.11 -43.51
C PRO A 45 -42.55 -15.56 -43.09
N SER A 46 -43.56 -16.41 -43.21
CA SER A 46 -44.99 -16.10 -43.28
C SER A 46 -45.72 -15.93 -41.93
N THR A 47 -46.90 -15.30 -42.01
CA THR A 47 -47.90 -15.11 -40.94
C THR A 47 -48.52 -16.43 -40.41
N PRO A 48 -49.14 -16.42 -39.20
CA PRO A 48 -49.51 -17.63 -38.46
C PRO A 48 -50.98 -18.07 -38.64
N THR A 49 -51.29 -19.30 -38.18
CA THR A 49 -52.67 -19.77 -37.97
C THR A 49 -52.92 -20.20 -36.52
N ALA A 50 -53.78 -19.49 -35.81
CA ALA A 50 -54.21 -19.84 -34.46
C ALA A 50 -55.42 -20.81 -34.45
N LYS A 51 -55.56 -21.64 -33.41
CA LYS A 51 -56.82 -22.33 -33.08
C LYS A 51 -57.11 -22.33 -31.58
N LYS A 52 -58.40 -22.24 -31.25
CA LYS A 52 -58.95 -21.85 -29.95
C LYS A 52 -59.03 -22.99 -28.92
N GLN A 53 -58.81 -22.60 -27.66
CA GLN A 53 -59.63 -22.87 -26.46
C GLN A 53 -60.43 -24.19 -26.37
N LYS A 54 -60.34 -24.83 -25.19
CA LYS A 54 -61.55 -25.04 -24.36
C LYS A 54 -61.20 -25.07 -22.86
N GLN A 55 -62.14 -24.62 -22.04
CA GLN A 55 -62.06 -24.68 -20.57
C GLN A 55 -62.73 -25.96 -20.04
N GLY A 56 -62.28 -26.43 -18.88
CA GLY A 56 -62.94 -27.42 -18.02
C GLY A 56 -62.53 -27.16 -16.57
N ASN A 57 -63.46 -27.19 -15.62
CA ASN A 57 -63.25 -26.64 -14.27
C ASN A 57 -64.06 -27.39 -13.21
N SER A 58 -63.38 -27.97 -12.21
CA SER A 58 -63.94 -28.15 -10.84
C SER A 58 -62.90 -28.64 -9.82
N LYS A 59 -62.82 -27.93 -8.68
CA LYS A 59 -62.87 -28.40 -7.26
C LYS A 59 -62.58 -29.90 -7.00
N GLN A 60 -61.84 -30.31 -5.96
CA GLN A 60 -62.12 -30.02 -4.54
C GLN A 60 -60.93 -30.37 -3.58
N LYS A 61 -60.90 -29.79 -2.37
CA LYS A 61 -60.13 -30.18 -1.15
C LYS A 61 -61.14 -30.72 -0.08
N PRO A 62 -60.79 -31.08 1.19
CA PRO A 62 -59.50 -31.27 1.90
C PRO A 62 -59.41 -32.63 2.68
N ILE A 63 -58.41 -32.80 3.57
CA ILE A 63 -58.55 -33.04 5.04
C ILE A 63 -57.14 -33.04 5.71
N PHE A 64 -57.05 -33.06 7.05
CA PHE A 64 -55.89 -32.65 7.87
C PHE A 64 -55.83 -33.46 9.20
N LEU A 65 -54.74 -33.33 9.98
CA LEU A 65 -54.42 -34.00 11.28
C LEU A 65 -53.97 -35.48 11.17
N GLY A 66 -53.07 -36.01 12.02
CA GLY A 66 -52.20 -35.37 13.03
C GLY A 66 -51.61 -36.36 14.07
N PHE A 67 -50.63 -35.90 14.88
CA PHE A 67 -49.96 -36.58 16.01
C PHE A 67 -48.92 -37.68 15.69
N SER A 68 -48.34 -38.30 16.74
CA SER A 68 -46.89 -38.42 16.96
C SER A 68 -46.41 -39.78 17.52
N ASP A 69 -45.08 -39.85 17.71
CA ASP A 69 -44.31 -40.66 18.67
C ASP A 69 -43.77 -42.07 18.28
N ASP A 70 -42.52 -42.26 18.74
CA ASP A 70 -41.73 -43.47 19.07
C ASP A 70 -41.28 -44.56 18.06
N GLU A 71 -40.01 -44.96 18.26
CA GLU A 71 -39.34 -46.23 17.90
C GLU A 71 -39.82 -47.38 18.85
N PRO A 72 -39.38 -48.67 18.78
CA PRO A 72 -38.21 -49.24 18.09
C PRO A 72 -38.38 -50.64 17.43
N GLU A 73 -37.24 -51.23 17.05
CA GLU A 73 -36.88 -52.67 17.02
C GLU A 73 -37.86 -53.73 16.45
N SER A 74 -37.43 -54.43 15.39
CA SER A 74 -37.26 -55.90 15.41
C SER A 74 -36.31 -56.36 14.29
N GLU A 75 -35.66 -57.52 14.47
CA GLU A 75 -34.63 -58.09 13.58
C GLU A 75 -35.17 -59.25 12.69
N ASP A 76 -34.26 -60.14 12.25
CA ASP A 76 -34.43 -61.39 11.47
C ASP A 76 -34.51 -61.28 9.91
N GLU A 77 -33.69 -62.02 9.12
CA GLU A 77 -32.49 -62.80 9.43
C GLU A 77 -31.68 -63.22 8.16
N LYS A 78 -30.41 -63.61 8.35
CA LYS A 78 -29.58 -64.57 7.55
C LYS A 78 -29.29 -64.34 6.03
N GLU A 79 -28.02 -64.07 5.71
CA GLU A 79 -27.02 -65.04 5.17
C GLU A 79 -25.60 -64.41 5.28
N ASN A 80 -24.64 -64.92 6.07
CA ASN A 80 -23.69 -66.03 5.79
C ASN A 80 -22.89 -65.80 4.48
N GLN A 81 -21.55 -65.72 4.39
CA GLN A 81 -20.37 -66.13 5.19
C GLN A 81 -19.17 -65.19 4.86
N SER A 82 -17.96 -65.14 5.45
CA SER A 82 -17.28 -65.58 6.71
C SER A 82 -15.78 -65.15 6.56
N SER A 83 -14.91 -64.93 7.54
CA SER A 83 -14.91 -64.81 9.02
C SER A 83 -13.49 -64.38 9.47
N ALA A 84 -13.34 -63.79 10.65
CA ALA A 84 -12.04 -63.64 11.34
C ALA A 84 -12.09 -64.39 12.68
N ASP A 85 -10.95 -64.84 13.23
CA ASP A 85 -10.74 -64.90 14.70
C ASP A 85 -9.29 -65.21 15.15
N GLU A 86 -9.07 -64.93 16.45
CA GLU A 86 -7.96 -65.22 17.41
C GLU A 86 -6.71 -66.07 17.04
N PHE A 87 -5.53 -65.75 17.63
CA PHE A 87 -5.09 -66.21 18.99
C PHE A 87 -3.65 -65.74 19.39
N LYS A 88 -3.23 -66.04 20.64
CA LYS A 88 -1.96 -65.72 21.36
C LYS A 88 -0.84 -66.79 21.11
N PRO A 89 0.39 -66.86 21.74
CA PRO A 89 0.85 -66.29 23.04
C PRO A 89 2.37 -66.00 23.32
N GLU A 90 2.68 -65.55 24.57
CA GLU A 90 3.86 -65.89 25.45
C GLU A 90 5.33 -65.54 25.04
N GLN A 91 6.40 -65.55 25.89
CA GLN A 91 6.64 -65.91 27.32
C GLN A 91 7.93 -65.22 27.89
N HIS A 92 8.02 -64.94 29.22
CA HIS A 92 9.19 -64.71 30.14
C HIS A 92 10.41 -63.80 29.74
N ALA A 93 11.20 -63.19 30.64
CA ALA A 93 11.41 -63.36 32.10
C ALA A 93 11.75 -61.99 32.79
N SER A 94 11.35 -61.70 34.05
CA SER A 94 12.13 -61.76 35.33
C SER A 94 13.48 -61.01 35.32
N THR A 95 13.92 -60.21 36.32
CA THR A 95 13.59 -60.03 37.76
C THR A 95 13.77 -58.54 38.14
N ASP A 96 12.89 -57.85 38.87
CA ASP A 96 12.68 -57.77 40.35
C ASP A 96 13.57 -56.70 41.06
N ASP A 97 13.16 -56.30 42.27
CA ASP A 97 13.80 -55.43 43.29
C ASP A 97 13.96 -53.90 42.95
N ASP A 98 13.64 -52.91 43.80
CA ASP A 98 12.93 -52.84 45.11
C ASP A 98 12.40 -51.39 45.37
N ASP A 99 11.28 -51.26 46.10
CA ASP A 99 10.96 -50.47 47.33
C ASP A 99 11.92 -49.32 47.80
N ASP A 100 11.55 -48.27 48.56
CA ASP A 100 10.28 -47.85 49.22
C ASP A 100 10.32 -46.34 49.66
N ASP A 101 9.18 -45.82 50.15
CA ASP A 101 8.91 -44.77 51.19
C ASP A 101 9.65 -43.40 51.35
N ASP A 102 8.82 -42.39 51.63
CA ASP A 102 8.86 -41.28 52.62
C ASP A 102 9.95 -40.15 52.74
N ASP A 103 9.39 -38.93 52.88
CA ASP A 103 9.73 -37.79 53.77
C ASP A 103 10.98 -36.86 53.63
N ASP A 104 10.81 -35.70 54.29
CA ASP A 104 11.74 -34.62 54.73
C ASP A 104 12.51 -33.73 53.72
N ASP A 105 12.09 -32.45 53.65
CA ASP A 105 12.97 -31.28 53.41
C ASP A 105 13.55 -30.85 54.76
N PRO A 106 14.89 -30.72 54.92
CA PRO A 106 15.42 -29.35 54.93
C PRO A 106 16.87 -29.14 54.40
N SER A 107 16.98 -28.19 53.46
CA SER A 107 18.03 -27.13 53.44
C SER A 107 19.48 -27.39 52.92
N ALA A 108 20.24 -26.29 52.80
CA ALA A 108 21.71 -26.16 52.65
C ALA A 108 22.39 -26.18 51.25
N SER A 109 22.18 -25.09 50.50
CA SER A 109 23.24 -24.24 49.86
C SER A 109 24.39 -24.83 49.01
N VAL A 110 24.47 -24.38 47.74
CA VAL A 110 25.75 -23.99 47.09
C VAL A 110 25.52 -22.75 46.21
N ASP A 111 26.33 -21.70 46.39
CA ASP A 111 26.30 -20.47 45.57
C ASP A 111 26.86 -20.66 44.15
N ARG A 112 26.29 -19.94 43.16
CA ARG A 112 26.93 -19.64 41.87
C ARG A 112 26.69 -18.22 41.36
N SER A 113 27.51 -17.31 41.88
CA SER A 113 28.19 -16.23 41.14
C SER A 113 27.52 -15.65 39.88
N GLN A 114 26.95 -14.46 40.07
CA GLN A 114 26.84 -13.32 39.15
C GLN A 114 27.52 -13.44 37.77
N SER A 115 26.77 -13.12 36.71
CA SER A 115 27.30 -12.90 35.35
C SER A 115 27.73 -11.42 35.18
N PRO A 116 28.86 -11.13 34.52
CA PRO A 116 29.26 -9.74 34.22
C PRO A 116 28.39 -9.13 33.11
N SER A 117 28.24 -7.80 33.13
CA SER A 117 27.62 -7.06 32.04
C SER A 117 28.61 -6.86 30.88
N SER A 118 28.09 -6.90 29.66
CA SER A 118 28.76 -6.34 28.49
C SER A 118 27.77 -5.58 27.63
N SER A 119 28.09 -4.32 27.35
CA SER A 119 27.40 -3.51 26.34
C SER A 119 27.76 -4.03 24.95
N MET A 120 26.77 -4.07 24.04
CA MET A 120 26.97 -4.45 22.64
C MET A 120 26.42 -3.35 21.73
N PRO A 121 27.09 -3.06 20.59
CA PRO A 121 26.98 -1.77 19.92
C PRO A 121 25.68 -1.57 19.15
N GLU A 122 25.35 -0.29 18.97
CA GLU A 122 24.22 0.18 18.19
C GLU A 122 24.31 -0.28 16.72
N THR A 123 23.16 -0.52 16.10
CA THR A 123 23.10 -0.77 14.66
C THR A 123 23.11 0.57 13.93
N PRO A 124 24.03 0.84 12.99
CA PRO A 124 23.95 2.05 12.18
C PRO A 124 22.66 2.02 11.35
N ALA A 125 21.72 2.87 11.72
CA ALA A 125 20.74 3.38 10.77
C ALA A 125 21.50 4.17 9.69
N ASP A 126 20.89 4.36 8.52
CA ASP A 126 21.37 5.40 7.62
C ASP A 126 21.28 6.74 8.37
N GLU A 127 22.39 7.49 8.48
CA GLU A 127 22.41 8.86 9.00
C GLU A 127 21.75 9.83 8.00
N ASP A 128 20.47 9.59 7.71
CA ASP A 128 19.56 10.54 7.08
C ASP A 128 19.19 11.55 8.21
N PRO A 129 19.77 12.77 8.24
CA PRO A 129 19.60 13.66 9.38
C PRO A 129 18.13 14.02 9.55
N ALA A 130 17.60 13.91 10.76
CA ALA A 130 16.17 14.10 11.11
C ALA A 130 15.66 15.56 10.95
N VAL A 131 16.38 16.38 10.18
CA VAL A 131 16.12 17.78 9.85
C VAL A 131 14.98 17.92 8.83
N VAL A 132 14.77 16.93 7.96
CA VAL A 132 13.70 16.93 6.93
C VAL A 132 12.42 16.22 7.43
N GLY A 133 12.00 16.56 8.65
CA GLY A 133 10.58 16.49 8.98
C GLY A 133 9.82 17.50 8.11
N TYR A 134 8.67 17.12 7.56
CA TYR A 134 7.82 18.05 6.80
C TYR A 134 7.46 19.25 7.69
N GLN A 135 7.98 20.44 7.34
CA GLN A 135 7.71 21.66 8.08
C GLN A 135 6.26 22.12 7.86
N TYR A 136 5.35 21.61 8.70
CA TYR A 136 4.21 22.40 9.11
C TYR A 136 4.74 23.69 9.75
N GLY A 137 4.16 24.84 9.39
CA GLY A 137 4.67 26.15 9.80
C GLY A 137 4.62 26.35 11.32
N THR A 138 5.72 26.08 12.01
CA THR A 138 5.88 26.15 13.48
C THR A 138 5.99 27.58 14.02
N ASN A 139 5.07 28.46 13.60
CA ASN A 139 4.84 29.80 14.19
C ASN A 139 3.45 30.35 13.80
N PRO A 140 2.37 29.99 14.52
CA PRO A 140 1.03 30.57 14.28
C PRO A 140 0.86 32.02 14.76
N PHE A 141 1.89 32.63 15.39
CA PHE A 141 1.80 33.99 15.95
C PHE A 141 3.02 34.86 15.60
N VAL A 142 2.85 35.77 14.64
CA VAL A 142 3.74 36.94 14.49
C VAL A 142 3.21 38.06 15.39
N MET A 143 3.88 38.31 16.51
CA MET A 143 3.52 39.37 17.47
C MET A 143 3.83 40.77 16.90
N ILE A 144 2.85 41.38 16.22
CA ILE A 144 2.95 42.76 15.74
C ILE A 144 2.37 43.75 16.77
N GLY A 145 3.25 44.62 17.30
CA GLY A 145 2.95 45.96 17.83
C GLY A 145 1.74 46.11 18.78
N ALA A 146 2.00 46.16 20.09
CA ALA A 146 1.00 46.55 21.06
C ALA A 146 0.83 48.09 21.12
N GLU A 147 -0.35 48.60 20.75
CA GLU A 147 -0.77 49.98 21.04
C GLU A 147 -2.12 50.02 21.76
N ASN A 148 -2.23 50.89 22.78
CA ASN A 148 -3.39 50.97 23.66
C ASN A 148 -4.52 51.85 23.07
N LYS A 149 -5.73 51.29 22.90
CA LYS A 149 -6.98 52.08 22.82
C LYS A 149 -8.11 51.44 23.63
N ALA A 150 -8.94 52.28 24.23
CA ALA A 150 -9.94 51.93 25.25
C ALA A 150 -11.26 51.39 24.64
N PRO A 151 -12.07 50.63 25.41
CA PRO A 151 -13.30 50.03 24.90
C PRO A 151 -14.45 51.03 24.76
N LEU A 152 -15.28 50.83 23.73
CA LEU A 152 -16.58 51.50 23.56
C LEU A 152 -17.73 50.53 23.84
N ARG A 153 -18.90 51.08 24.17
CA ARG A 153 -20.06 50.35 24.73
C ARG A 153 -20.88 49.67 23.63
N PRO A 154 -21.57 48.54 23.94
CA PRO A 154 -22.50 47.92 23.00
C PRO A 154 -23.75 48.79 22.79
N ILE A 155 -24.29 48.75 21.57
CA ILE A 155 -25.63 49.21 21.23
C ILE A 155 -26.44 47.98 20.82
N SER A 156 -27.68 47.88 21.31
CA SER A 156 -28.55 46.73 21.10
C SER A 156 -29.66 47.00 20.07
N ASN A 157 -30.32 45.92 19.66
CA ASN A 157 -31.58 45.85 18.90
C ASN A 157 -31.47 45.95 17.37
N LEU A 158 -31.77 44.84 16.69
CA LEU A 158 -32.60 44.66 15.47
C LEU A 158 -32.99 43.14 15.42
N PRO A 159 -33.96 42.68 14.60
CA PRO A 159 -34.79 41.53 14.96
C PRO A 159 -34.30 40.16 14.43
N SER A 160 -34.85 39.10 15.03
CA SER A 160 -34.57 37.70 14.72
C SER A 160 -35.28 37.18 13.46
N SER A 161 -34.54 36.47 12.61
CA SER A 161 -35.06 35.46 11.67
C SER A 161 -34.70 34.06 12.20
N SER A 162 -35.48 33.03 11.84
CA SER A 162 -35.51 31.75 12.59
C SER A 162 -35.21 30.51 11.73
N SER A 163 -33.94 30.10 11.65
CA SER A 163 -33.54 28.79 11.11
C SER A 163 -32.19 28.23 11.62
N GLN A 164 -31.66 28.71 12.76
CA GLN A 164 -30.51 28.11 13.44
C GLN A 164 -30.73 28.06 14.96
N ARG A 165 -30.83 26.86 15.56
CA ARG A 165 -30.92 26.75 17.04
C ARG A 165 -30.56 25.39 17.68
N SER A 166 -29.26 25.13 17.76
CA SER A 166 -28.60 24.84 19.05
C SER A 166 -27.46 25.84 19.14
N LEU A 167 -27.25 26.65 20.17
CA LEU A 167 -27.36 26.42 21.62
C LEU A 167 -28.01 27.63 22.34
N ARG A 168 -28.50 27.43 23.58
CA ARG A 168 -28.31 28.34 24.73
C ARG A 168 -28.97 27.81 26.01
N SER A 169 -28.20 27.77 27.09
CA SER A 169 -28.69 27.57 28.45
C SER A 169 -29.21 28.87 29.06
N ASN A 170 -30.14 28.76 30.02
CA ASN A 170 -30.53 29.82 30.95
C ASN A 170 -30.25 29.31 32.37
N GLY A 171 -29.68 30.14 33.24
CA GLY A 171 -29.44 29.80 34.65
C GLY A 171 -29.94 30.90 35.61
N PRO A 172 -30.04 30.62 36.92
CA PRO A 172 -30.34 31.61 37.96
C PRO A 172 -29.04 32.18 38.62
N PRO A 173 -29.11 33.26 39.43
CA PRO A 173 -27.95 34.11 39.74
C PRO A 173 -27.53 34.19 41.24
N SER A 174 -26.53 35.06 41.50
CA SER A 174 -25.93 35.50 42.79
C SER A 174 -24.79 34.61 43.35
N ASP A 175 -23.84 35.12 44.15
CA ASP A 175 -23.70 36.47 44.73
C ASP A 175 -22.22 36.94 44.87
N ASN A 176 -22.03 38.17 45.35
CA ASN A 176 -20.75 38.87 45.55
C ASN A 176 -19.93 38.33 46.73
N ARG A 177 -18.59 38.32 46.58
CA ARG A 177 -17.67 38.95 47.57
C ARG A 177 -16.21 39.12 47.10
N ARG A 178 -15.78 40.40 47.19
CA ARG A 178 -14.51 40.94 47.76
C ARG A 178 -13.65 39.94 48.58
N LEU A 179 -12.31 40.06 48.71
CA LEU A 179 -11.41 41.23 48.52
C LEU A 179 -9.91 40.79 48.51
N PHE A 180 -9.03 41.81 48.39
CA PHE A 180 -7.60 41.89 48.73
C PHE A 180 -6.53 41.59 47.67
N SER A 181 -5.54 42.48 47.69
CA SER A 181 -4.31 42.53 46.92
C SER A 181 -3.18 42.86 47.90
N LEU A 182 -2.00 42.28 47.69
CA LEU A 182 -0.76 42.82 48.22
C LEU A 182 0.29 42.90 47.10
N PHE A 183 0.87 44.09 46.95
CA PHE A 183 2.09 44.34 46.20
C PHE A 183 3.27 43.67 46.96
N GLN A 184 4.42 43.33 46.36
CA GLN A 184 5.34 44.27 45.70
C GLN A 184 6.25 43.60 44.66
N LYS A 185 6.71 44.40 43.70
CA LYS A 185 7.96 44.19 42.95
C LYS A 185 9.04 45.10 43.53
N PRO A 186 10.30 44.65 43.58
CA PRO A 186 11.40 45.48 43.07
C PRO A 186 11.83 45.07 41.64
N SER A 187 12.87 45.74 41.11
CA SER A 187 13.20 45.73 39.67
C SER A 187 14.73 45.67 39.44
N PRO A 188 15.34 45.98 38.26
CA PRO A 188 16.20 45.01 37.57
C PRO A 188 17.66 45.51 37.35
N LYS A 189 18.41 44.83 36.46
CA LYS A 189 19.75 45.10 35.84
C LYS A 189 20.76 43.97 36.15
N GLN A 190 21.81 43.68 35.36
CA GLN A 190 22.25 44.19 34.04
C GLN A 190 23.02 43.12 33.21
N LYS A 191 23.39 43.43 31.95
CA LYS A 191 24.22 42.59 31.05
C LYS A 191 25.73 42.89 31.16
N ARG A 192 26.56 41.97 30.63
CA ARG A 192 28.01 42.00 30.21
C ARG A 192 28.91 41.09 31.08
N THR A 193 30.01 40.48 30.62
CA THR A 193 30.60 40.17 29.27
C THR A 193 31.53 38.94 29.43
N ALA A 194 32.12 38.43 28.34
CA ALA A 194 33.13 37.36 28.41
C ALA A 194 34.56 37.89 28.63
N ASP A 195 35.45 37.05 29.18
CA ASP A 195 36.76 36.62 28.62
C ASP A 195 37.74 36.15 29.73
N GLU A 196 38.41 35.01 29.50
CA GLU A 196 39.72 34.52 30.05
C GLU A 196 39.97 34.47 31.60
N LEU A 197 40.87 33.66 32.18
CA LEU A 197 41.48 32.33 31.92
C LEU A 197 42.13 31.85 33.26
N ASP A 198 42.40 30.53 33.40
CA ASP A 198 43.27 29.87 34.39
C ASP A 198 42.89 30.04 35.92
N ASP A 199 43.22 29.15 36.87
CA ASP A 199 43.94 27.86 36.85
C ASP A 199 43.56 26.96 38.07
N LEU A 200 44.18 25.76 38.16
CA LEU A 200 44.39 24.85 39.31
C LEU A 200 43.56 23.55 39.46
N ASP A 201 44.30 22.44 39.40
CA ASP A 201 44.24 21.19 40.18
C ASP A 201 43.01 20.24 40.13
N ALA A 202 43.17 18.91 40.10
CA ALA A 202 44.36 18.07 39.85
C ALA A 202 43.98 16.62 39.47
N SER A 203 44.99 15.87 39.00
CA SER A 203 45.06 14.43 38.69
C SER A 203 44.37 13.49 39.72
N PHE A 204 43.84 12.32 39.31
CA PHE A 204 44.68 11.14 39.03
C PHE A 204 44.04 10.11 38.07
N LEU A 205 44.83 9.66 37.11
CA LEU A 205 44.77 8.35 36.47
C LEU A 205 46.10 7.62 36.75
N ASP A 206 46.18 6.39 36.24
CA ASP A 206 47.39 5.60 35.98
C ASP A 206 47.73 4.52 37.02
N ASP A 207 47.81 3.28 36.51
CA ASP A 207 48.84 2.28 36.78
C ASP A 207 48.99 1.47 35.47
N ASP A 208 50.23 1.18 35.07
CA ASP A 208 50.62 0.78 33.70
C ASP A 208 50.82 -0.75 33.52
N ASP A 209 51.25 -1.13 32.31
CA ASP A 209 52.29 -2.14 31.98
C ASP A 209 51.90 -3.12 30.85
N ASP A 210 52.74 -3.44 29.84
CA ASP A 210 53.71 -2.61 29.08
C ASP A 210 54.06 -3.35 27.74
N ASP A 211 55.09 -2.87 27.02
CA ASP A 211 55.90 -3.49 25.95
C ASP A 211 55.31 -3.68 24.53
N GLU A 212 56.03 -3.38 23.43
CA GLU A 212 56.86 -2.20 23.13
C GLU A 212 57.04 -2.01 21.58
N ASP A 213 57.52 -0.83 21.21
CA ASP A 213 58.27 -0.43 20.00
C ASP A 213 57.89 -0.88 18.55
N GLU A 214 57.49 0.09 17.70
CA GLU A 214 58.47 0.67 16.75
C GLU A 214 58.08 2.09 16.29
N LYS A 215 59.07 2.92 15.94
CA LYS A 215 58.92 4.38 15.74
C LYS A 215 58.76 4.80 14.25
N PRO A 216 57.99 5.86 13.94
CA PRO A 216 57.60 6.20 12.56
C PRO A 216 58.75 6.75 11.69
N ARG A 217 58.81 6.31 10.42
CA ARG A 217 59.82 6.78 9.43
C ARG A 217 59.25 7.68 8.33
N LYS A 218 60.14 8.51 7.77
CA LYS A 218 59.85 9.70 6.94
C LYS A 218 59.34 9.37 5.53
N ARG A 219 58.52 10.28 4.97
CA ARG A 219 58.12 10.32 3.55
C ARG A 219 59.32 10.71 2.66
N THR A 220 59.73 9.84 1.73
CA THR A 220 60.66 10.19 0.63
C THR A 220 60.42 9.30 -0.61
N GLY A 221 60.69 9.86 -1.81
CA GLY A 221 60.96 9.09 -3.03
C GLY A 221 59.76 8.62 -3.86
N ALA A 222 59.69 9.07 -5.12
CA ALA A 222 58.71 8.62 -6.11
C ALA A 222 59.30 7.55 -7.04
N ALA A 223 58.46 6.65 -7.58
CA ALA A 223 58.82 5.78 -8.70
C ALA A 223 57.62 5.35 -9.56
N ALA A 224 57.87 5.25 -10.87
CA ALA A 224 57.18 4.45 -11.90
C ALA A 224 55.64 4.48 -12.04
N LYS A 225 55.17 4.99 -13.18
CA LYS A 225 53.82 4.72 -13.73
C LYS A 225 53.63 3.22 -14.02
N ARG A 226 52.48 2.66 -13.64
CA ARG A 226 51.85 1.54 -14.36
C ARG A 226 50.41 1.91 -14.71
N THR A 227 50.10 1.93 -16.00
CA THR A 227 48.77 2.29 -16.52
C THR A 227 47.84 1.09 -16.48
N GLY A 228 47.13 0.92 -15.36
CA GLY A 228 46.00 0.01 -15.22
C GLY A 228 44.93 0.69 -14.39
N ALA A 229 43.86 1.18 -15.03
CA ALA A 229 42.81 1.92 -14.34
C ALA A 229 41.95 0.96 -13.48
N ALA A 230 42.21 0.93 -12.18
CA ALA A 230 41.37 0.21 -11.22
C ALA A 230 40.02 0.92 -11.09
N VAL A 231 39.02 0.42 -11.81
CA VAL A 231 37.63 0.89 -11.75
C VAL A 231 37.08 0.62 -10.34
N PRO A 232 36.61 1.63 -9.59
CA PRO A 232 36.04 1.43 -8.26
C PRO A 232 34.64 0.84 -8.31
N SER A 233 34.33 -0.06 -7.37
CA SER A 233 32.99 -0.59 -7.08
C SER A 233 32.43 0.08 -5.81
N PHE A 234 31.11 0.20 -5.71
CA PHE A 234 30.42 0.96 -4.67
C PHE A 234 29.48 0.12 -3.76
N SER A 235 29.50 -1.21 -3.87
CA SER A 235 28.82 -2.14 -2.94
C SER A 235 29.73 -2.57 -1.78
N SER A 236 29.31 -3.50 -0.91
CA SER A 236 30.26 -4.11 0.06
C SER A 236 31.25 -5.08 -0.61
N GLY A 237 31.06 -5.42 -1.89
CA GLY A 237 32.09 -6.03 -2.76
C GLY A 237 33.16 -5.00 -3.20
N LYS A 238 33.52 -4.06 -2.32
CA LYS A 238 34.31 -2.86 -2.63
C LYS A 238 35.74 -3.25 -3.01
N GLY A 239 36.00 -3.33 -4.31
CA GLY A 239 37.29 -3.78 -4.86
C GLY A 239 37.46 -5.31 -4.91
N TRP A 240 36.47 -6.10 -4.45
CA TRP A 240 36.47 -7.54 -4.69
C TRP A 240 36.34 -7.82 -6.20
N LYS A 241 37.10 -8.78 -6.68
CA LYS A 241 37.06 -9.29 -8.05
C LYS A 241 37.31 -10.78 -8.02
N SER A 242 36.54 -11.53 -8.81
CA SER A 242 36.78 -12.95 -9.03
C SER A 242 38.22 -13.21 -9.48
N THR A 243 38.73 -14.42 -9.20
CA THR A 243 40.07 -14.82 -9.66
C THR A 243 40.18 -14.92 -11.20
N PHE A 244 39.05 -14.87 -11.91
CA PHE A 244 38.96 -14.71 -13.37
C PHE A 244 39.10 -13.23 -13.78
N ALA A 245 38.32 -12.32 -13.18
CA ALA A 245 38.34 -10.87 -13.42
C ALA A 245 39.64 -10.17 -12.97
N GLN A 246 40.49 -10.86 -12.20
CA GLN A 246 41.86 -10.45 -11.90
C GLN A 246 42.86 -10.82 -13.03
N LYS A 247 42.55 -11.84 -13.83
CA LYS A 247 43.43 -12.40 -14.89
C LYS A 247 43.03 -11.93 -16.28
N GLN A 248 41.75 -11.69 -16.52
CA GLN A 248 41.19 -11.26 -17.79
C GLN A 248 40.91 -9.74 -17.83
N PRO A 249 40.90 -9.11 -19.01
CA PRO A 249 40.49 -7.72 -19.14
C PRO A 249 38.99 -7.56 -18.83
N PHE A 250 38.66 -6.51 -18.05
CA PHE A 250 37.29 -6.03 -17.95
C PHE A 250 36.88 -5.38 -19.28
N ARG A 251 35.77 -5.81 -19.85
CA ARG A 251 35.21 -5.22 -21.07
C ARG A 251 33.96 -4.42 -20.75
N LYS A 252 34.12 -3.09 -20.65
CA LYS A 252 32.98 -2.16 -20.60
C LYS A 252 32.18 -2.25 -21.90
N MET A 253 30.88 -2.50 -21.82
CA MET A 253 30.00 -2.50 -23.00
C MET A 253 29.67 -1.06 -23.43
N PRO A 254 29.46 -0.77 -24.73
CA PRO A 254 29.38 0.63 -25.22
C PRO A 254 28.23 1.46 -24.65
N PHE A 255 27.11 0.81 -24.32
CA PHE A 255 25.90 1.45 -23.80
C PHE A 255 25.87 1.58 -22.26
N VAL A 256 26.89 1.08 -21.57
CA VAL A 256 26.96 1.10 -20.10
C VAL A 256 27.63 2.40 -19.64
N PRO A 257 27.09 3.15 -18.67
CA PRO A 257 27.76 4.34 -18.13
C PRO A 257 29.05 4.00 -17.39
N SER A 258 29.93 4.98 -17.18
CA SER A 258 31.06 4.85 -16.25
C SER A 258 30.58 4.97 -14.79
N PRO A 259 31.35 4.50 -13.81
CA PRO A 259 30.98 4.66 -12.40
C PRO A 259 30.90 6.12 -11.95
N ALA A 260 31.58 7.04 -12.65
CA ALA A 260 31.48 8.48 -12.39
C ALA A 260 30.13 9.04 -12.85
N GLU A 261 29.65 8.62 -14.04
CA GLU A 261 28.30 8.96 -14.53
C GLU A 261 27.21 8.35 -13.63
N ILE A 262 27.40 7.12 -13.12
CA ILE A 262 26.50 6.51 -12.13
C ILE A 262 26.50 7.26 -10.79
N ALA A 263 27.67 7.72 -10.31
CA ALA A 263 27.75 8.51 -9.08
C ALA A 263 27.03 9.86 -9.21
N GLN A 264 27.23 10.57 -10.35
CA GLN A 264 26.52 11.81 -10.64
C GLN A 264 25.00 11.58 -10.79
N LEU A 265 24.60 10.52 -11.49
CA LEU A 265 23.20 10.10 -11.63
C LEU A 265 22.55 9.86 -10.26
N ARG A 266 23.19 9.09 -9.37
CA ARG A 266 22.69 8.85 -8.00
C ARG A 266 22.50 10.15 -7.20
N GLU A 267 23.41 11.12 -7.29
CA GLU A 267 23.26 12.39 -6.57
C GLU A 267 22.10 13.22 -7.14
N THR A 268 22.01 13.38 -8.46
CA THR A 268 20.87 14.06 -9.11
C THR A 268 19.52 13.37 -8.87
N MET A 269 19.52 12.04 -8.66
CA MET A 269 18.32 11.32 -8.24
C MET A 269 17.95 11.61 -6.79
N LYS A 270 18.93 11.75 -5.89
CA LYS A 270 18.73 12.11 -4.49
C LYS A 270 18.20 13.54 -4.35
N GLU A 271 18.78 14.49 -5.09
CA GLU A 271 18.29 15.87 -5.23
C GLU A 271 16.83 15.89 -5.70
N LYS A 272 16.53 15.24 -6.84
CA LYS A 272 15.16 15.15 -7.38
C LYS A 272 14.17 14.47 -6.45
N ALA A 273 14.59 13.48 -5.65
CA ALA A 273 13.73 12.82 -4.68
C ALA A 273 13.42 13.74 -3.49
N ALA A 274 14.42 14.46 -2.97
CA ALA A 274 14.24 15.43 -1.89
C ALA A 274 13.33 16.60 -2.29
N GLU A 275 13.47 17.09 -3.53
CA GLU A 275 12.63 18.15 -4.09
C GLU A 275 11.26 17.65 -4.62
N ASN A 276 10.97 16.35 -4.53
CA ASN A 276 9.74 15.71 -5.04
C ASN A 276 9.53 15.95 -6.56
N LEU A 277 10.61 16.01 -7.33
CA LEU A 277 10.61 16.28 -8.78
C LEU A 277 10.26 15.06 -9.66
N TYR A 278 10.09 13.88 -9.09
CA TYR A 278 9.59 12.72 -9.82
C TYR A 278 8.07 12.77 -9.99
N PRO A 279 7.53 12.41 -11.17
CA PRO A 279 6.10 12.17 -11.32
C PRO A 279 5.68 10.94 -10.50
N PRO A 280 4.53 10.97 -9.79
CA PRO A 280 3.97 9.80 -9.10
C PRO A 280 3.75 8.64 -10.08
N ILE A 281 4.11 7.43 -9.65
CA ILE A 281 3.93 6.18 -10.40
C ILE A 281 3.67 5.06 -9.40
N HIS A 282 2.74 4.15 -9.68
CA HIS A 282 2.34 3.09 -8.73
C HIS A 282 1.75 1.86 -9.40
N ASP A 283 1.05 2.04 -10.54
CA ASP A 283 0.67 0.93 -11.41
C ASP A 283 1.90 0.15 -11.93
N LEU A 284 1.76 -1.17 -12.06
CA LEU A 284 2.87 -2.05 -12.42
C LEU A 284 3.22 -1.99 -13.91
N ALA A 285 2.25 -1.80 -14.81
CA ALA A 285 2.52 -1.64 -16.24
C ALA A 285 3.25 -0.31 -16.49
N ASP A 286 2.83 0.78 -15.84
CA ASP A 286 3.57 2.06 -15.86
C ASP A 286 5.01 1.90 -15.33
N ILE A 287 5.18 1.22 -14.19
CA ILE A 287 6.49 0.98 -13.56
C ILE A 287 7.44 0.21 -14.48
N PHE A 288 7.01 -0.91 -15.05
CA PHE A 288 7.84 -1.69 -15.97
C PHE A 288 7.98 -0.99 -17.33
N GLY A 289 6.99 -0.21 -17.76
CA GLY A 289 7.05 0.68 -18.92
C GLY A 289 8.18 1.70 -18.81
N ASP A 290 8.26 2.45 -17.70
CA ASP A 290 9.36 3.37 -17.43
C ASP A 290 10.71 2.65 -17.27
N MET A 291 10.73 1.44 -16.70
CA MET A 291 11.97 0.65 -16.56
C MET A 291 12.53 0.25 -17.93
N VAL A 292 11.68 -0.25 -18.83
CA VAL A 292 12.00 -0.60 -20.22
C VAL A 292 12.43 0.65 -21.01
N LYS A 293 11.69 1.76 -20.87
CA LYS A 293 11.98 3.06 -21.51
C LYS A 293 13.34 3.63 -21.11
N ARG A 294 13.81 3.35 -19.88
CA ARG A 294 15.14 3.78 -19.37
C ARG A 294 16.24 2.73 -19.56
N ALA A 295 15.93 1.53 -20.05
CA ALA A 295 16.91 0.46 -20.20
C ALA A 295 17.83 0.68 -21.42
N PRO A 296 19.17 0.70 -21.25
CA PRO A 296 20.09 0.91 -22.35
C PRO A 296 20.09 -0.30 -23.30
N ALA A 297 20.15 -0.04 -24.61
CA ALA A 297 20.18 -1.07 -25.68
C ALA A 297 19.00 -2.07 -25.70
N ILE A 298 17.86 -1.73 -25.09
CA ILE A 298 16.68 -2.60 -24.97
C ILE A 298 16.15 -3.14 -26.31
N LEU A 299 16.13 -2.31 -27.36
CA LEU A 299 15.75 -2.74 -28.72
C LEU A 299 16.71 -3.81 -29.29
N GLN A 300 18.00 -3.76 -28.94
CA GLN A 300 19.00 -4.75 -29.38
C GLN A 300 18.82 -6.09 -28.65
N LEU A 301 18.41 -6.04 -27.38
CA LEU A 301 18.00 -7.24 -26.64
C LEU A 301 16.75 -7.88 -27.28
N ALA A 302 15.71 -7.07 -27.55
CA ALA A 302 14.49 -7.54 -28.19
C ALA A 302 14.78 -8.19 -29.56
N GLN A 303 15.57 -7.54 -30.41
CA GLN A 303 16.03 -8.10 -31.71
C GLN A 303 16.94 -9.35 -31.57
N THR A 304 17.53 -9.59 -30.39
CA THR A 304 18.35 -10.79 -30.13
C THR A 304 17.50 -11.97 -29.64
N LEU A 305 16.34 -11.70 -29.06
CA LEU A 305 15.37 -12.71 -28.62
C LEU A 305 14.19 -12.89 -29.60
N ASP A 306 14.08 -12.04 -30.62
CA ASP A 306 13.08 -12.17 -31.68
C ASP A 306 13.16 -13.54 -32.39
N GLY A 307 12.00 -14.14 -32.62
CA GLY A 307 11.88 -15.49 -33.21
C GLY A 307 12.44 -16.65 -32.37
N ARG A 308 12.74 -16.47 -31.08
CA ARG A 308 13.11 -17.58 -30.16
C ARG A 308 12.58 -17.37 -28.73
N PRO A 309 12.13 -18.43 -28.04
CA PRO A 309 11.79 -18.32 -26.63
C PRO A 309 13.04 -18.12 -25.77
N LEU A 310 12.95 -17.23 -24.77
CA LEU A 310 13.89 -17.15 -23.65
C LEU A 310 13.56 -18.28 -22.67
N ARG A 311 14.48 -19.22 -22.46
CA ARG A 311 14.26 -20.40 -21.61
C ARG A 311 14.67 -20.11 -20.17
N VAL A 312 13.70 -20.09 -19.26
CA VAL A 312 13.88 -19.67 -17.85
C VAL A 312 13.61 -20.84 -16.91
N ALA A 313 14.41 -20.98 -15.86
CA ALA A 313 14.15 -21.88 -14.75
C ALA A 313 14.29 -21.16 -13.41
N THR A 314 13.53 -21.59 -12.39
CA THR A 314 13.56 -20.98 -11.05
C THR A 314 13.81 -22.02 -9.96
N MET A 315 14.47 -21.61 -8.87
CA MET A 315 14.79 -22.47 -7.72
C MET A 315 14.59 -21.72 -6.41
N CYS A 316 14.00 -22.41 -5.42
CA CYS A 316 13.37 -21.78 -4.25
C CYS A 316 12.34 -20.72 -4.73
N SER A 317 11.46 -21.16 -5.63
CA SER A 317 10.66 -20.31 -6.53
C SER A 317 9.66 -19.39 -5.81
N GLY A 318 9.13 -19.80 -4.66
CA GLY A 318 8.24 -19.00 -3.81
C GLY A 318 7.01 -18.44 -4.53
N THR A 319 7.05 -17.14 -4.83
CA THR A 319 5.98 -16.39 -5.52
C THR A 319 6.10 -16.35 -7.05
N GLU A 320 7.20 -16.85 -7.63
CA GLU A 320 7.57 -16.68 -9.04
C GLU A 320 7.63 -15.20 -9.49
N SER A 321 7.94 -14.29 -8.55
CA SER A 321 8.21 -12.87 -8.83
C SER A 321 9.15 -12.60 -10.03
N PRO A 322 10.18 -13.42 -10.34
CA PRO A 322 11.01 -13.20 -11.52
C PRO A 322 10.28 -13.44 -12.84
N LEU A 323 9.34 -14.39 -12.90
CA LEU A 323 8.52 -14.65 -14.08
C LEU A 323 7.48 -13.55 -14.29
N LEU A 324 6.82 -13.13 -13.21
CA LEU A 324 5.88 -11.99 -13.23
C LEU A 324 6.57 -10.70 -13.70
N ALA A 325 7.79 -10.43 -13.22
CA ALA A 325 8.59 -9.30 -13.69
C ALA A 325 9.01 -9.45 -15.17
N LEU A 326 9.40 -10.65 -15.60
CA LEU A 326 9.71 -10.93 -17.00
C LEU A 326 8.52 -10.70 -17.93
N GLU A 327 7.32 -11.14 -17.54
CA GLU A 327 6.12 -10.93 -18.33
C GLU A 327 5.76 -9.45 -18.48
N LEU A 328 5.72 -8.71 -17.37
CA LEU A 328 5.46 -7.26 -17.38
C LEU A 328 6.51 -6.49 -18.23
N MET A 329 7.78 -6.90 -18.17
CA MET A 329 8.81 -6.38 -19.08
C MET A 329 8.58 -6.75 -20.55
N CYS A 330 8.14 -7.97 -20.85
CA CYS A 330 7.87 -8.41 -22.23
C CYS A 330 6.65 -7.69 -22.83
N ARG A 331 5.59 -7.43 -22.04
CA ARG A 331 4.45 -6.59 -22.43
C ARG A 331 4.90 -5.17 -22.76
N ALA A 332 5.64 -4.52 -21.85
CA ALA A 332 6.18 -3.17 -22.07
C ALA A 332 7.14 -3.05 -23.27
N ILE A 333 7.96 -4.08 -23.55
CA ILE A 333 8.81 -4.13 -24.75
C ILE A 333 7.96 -4.25 -26.03
N HIS A 334 6.91 -5.06 -26.01
CA HIS A 334 6.00 -5.21 -27.14
C HIS A 334 5.24 -3.91 -27.44
N GLU A 335 4.71 -3.23 -26.42
CA GLU A 335 4.02 -1.95 -26.55
C GLU A 335 4.93 -0.83 -27.09
N GLN A 336 6.19 -0.76 -26.62
CA GLN A 336 7.10 0.32 -26.99
C GLN A 336 7.86 0.07 -28.31
N HIS A 337 8.03 -1.19 -28.73
CA HIS A 337 8.89 -1.56 -29.86
C HIS A 337 8.27 -2.54 -30.87
N GLY A 338 7.07 -3.05 -30.63
CA GLY A 338 6.36 -4.01 -31.50
C GLY A 338 6.90 -5.45 -31.46
N ILE A 339 8.02 -5.71 -30.78
CA ILE A 339 8.66 -7.03 -30.73
C ILE A 339 8.13 -7.80 -29.52
N ARG A 340 7.49 -8.95 -29.75
CA ARG A 340 7.02 -9.85 -28.69
C ARG A 340 8.12 -10.86 -28.33
N ILE A 341 8.68 -10.73 -27.14
CA ILE A 341 9.60 -11.73 -26.58
C ILE A 341 8.78 -12.83 -25.91
N ASN A 342 8.95 -14.07 -26.34
CA ASN A 342 8.30 -15.22 -25.70
C ASN A 342 9.18 -15.78 -24.58
N VAL A 343 8.58 -16.08 -23.43
CA VAL A 343 9.24 -16.74 -22.30
C VAL A 343 8.79 -18.20 -22.26
N HIS A 344 9.73 -19.14 -22.24
CA HIS A 344 9.47 -20.57 -22.03
C HIS A 344 9.93 -20.95 -20.63
N HIS A 345 8.97 -21.18 -19.74
CA HIS A 345 9.24 -21.71 -18.41
C HIS A 345 9.67 -23.18 -18.51
N VAL A 346 10.86 -23.53 -18.02
CA VAL A 346 11.43 -24.89 -18.12
C VAL A 346 11.07 -25.72 -16.88
N PHE A 347 11.30 -25.17 -15.68
CA PHE A 347 10.86 -25.76 -14.41
C PHE A 347 10.87 -24.74 -13.27
N SER A 348 10.04 -25.01 -12.27
CA SER A 348 10.10 -24.45 -10.91
C SER A 348 10.73 -25.45 -9.94
N CYS A 349 11.28 -24.99 -8.82
CA CYS A 349 11.63 -25.86 -7.70
C CYS A 349 11.32 -25.18 -6.37
N GLU A 350 10.45 -25.80 -5.57
CA GLU A 350 9.95 -25.25 -4.31
C GLU A 350 9.63 -26.40 -3.34
N ILE A 351 9.96 -26.24 -2.06
CA ILE A 351 9.85 -27.28 -1.03
C ILE A 351 8.58 -27.16 -0.20
N GLU A 352 8.05 -25.95 -0.04
CA GLU A 352 6.85 -25.68 0.76
C GLU A 352 5.55 -26.08 0.02
N PRO A 353 4.75 -27.04 0.53
CA PRO A 353 3.61 -27.59 -0.21
C PRO A 353 2.52 -26.57 -0.59
N PHE A 354 2.31 -25.52 0.22
CA PHE A 354 1.34 -24.48 -0.13
C PHE A 354 1.88 -23.51 -1.20
N LYS A 355 3.21 -23.33 -1.27
CA LYS A 355 3.88 -22.53 -2.33
C LYS A 355 3.89 -23.32 -3.64
N GLN A 356 4.16 -24.62 -3.60
CA GLN A 356 3.94 -25.54 -4.72
C GLN A 356 2.51 -25.42 -5.28
N ALA A 357 1.48 -25.45 -4.41
CA ALA A 357 0.08 -25.32 -4.81
C ALA A 357 -0.33 -23.90 -5.30
N TYR A 358 0.41 -22.86 -4.93
CA TYR A 358 0.31 -21.53 -5.52
C TYR A 358 0.97 -21.48 -6.92
N ILE A 359 2.17 -22.06 -7.06
CA ILE A 359 2.93 -22.09 -8.33
C ILE A 359 2.13 -22.86 -9.40
N GLU A 360 1.68 -24.08 -9.08
CA GLU A 360 0.89 -24.92 -10.00
C GLU A 360 -0.34 -24.18 -10.55
N ARG A 361 -1.04 -23.45 -9.67
CA ARG A 361 -2.30 -22.78 -9.99
C ARG A 361 -2.13 -21.51 -10.83
N ASN A 362 -1.01 -20.81 -10.70
CA ASN A 362 -0.78 -19.51 -11.35
C ASN A 362 0.17 -19.59 -12.55
N PHE A 363 1.08 -20.59 -12.59
CA PHE A 363 2.13 -20.70 -13.60
C PHE A 363 2.16 -22.06 -14.31
N SER A 364 1.52 -23.09 -13.73
CA SER A 364 1.41 -24.46 -14.26
C SER A 364 2.68 -24.95 -14.99
N PRO A 365 3.85 -24.96 -14.30
CA PRO A 365 5.14 -25.24 -14.93
C PRO A 365 5.18 -26.65 -15.53
N PRO A 366 5.89 -26.88 -16.67
CA PRO A 366 6.01 -28.21 -17.25
C PRO A 366 6.60 -29.25 -16.29
N ILE A 367 7.46 -28.81 -15.35
CA ILE A 367 7.93 -29.60 -14.22
C ILE A 367 8.01 -28.70 -12.97
N LEU A 368 7.40 -29.16 -11.86
CA LEU A 368 7.56 -28.58 -10.53
C LEU A 368 8.35 -29.56 -9.64
N PHE A 369 9.62 -29.28 -9.39
CA PHE A 369 10.47 -30.09 -8.51
C PHE A 369 10.25 -29.76 -7.03
N ARG A 370 10.42 -30.79 -6.17
CA ARG A 370 10.21 -30.68 -4.73
C ARG A 370 11.42 -30.19 -3.95
N ASP A 371 12.62 -30.65 -4.29
CA ASP A 371 13.83 -30.36 -3.51
C ASP A 371 15.00 -29.99 -4.42
N VAL A 372 15.58 -28.81 -4.18
CA VAL A 372 16.69 -28.26 -4.95
C VAL A 372 17.97 -29.08 -4.78
N THR A 373 18.08 -29.87 -3.70
CA THR A 373 19.23 -30.74 -3.43
C THR A 373 19.25 -32.01 -4.30
N GLU A 374 18.13 -32.39 -4.90
CA GLU A 374 18.09 -33.51 -5.86
C GLU A 374 18.56 -33.11 -7.28
N LEU A 375 18.59 -31.80 -7.59
CA LEU A 375 18.80 -31.30 -8.96
C LEU A 375 20.25 -31.44 -9.49
N GLY A 376 21.22 -31.84 -8.67
CA GLY A 376 22.52 -32.32 -9.16
C GLY A 376 22.44 -33.69 -9.86
N GLY A 377 21.39 -34.46 -9.57
CA GLY A 377 21.15 -35.79 -10.10
C GLY A 377 20.78 -35.82 -11.59
N GLU A 378 20.63 -37.03 -12.13
CA GLU A 378 20.05 -37.24 -13.47
C GLU A 378 18.53 -37.08 -13.43
N LYS A 379 17.93 -37.46 -12.30
CA LYS A 379 16.50 -37.44 -12.01
C LYS A 379 16.26 -36.86 -10.63
N ALA A 380 15.12 -36.19 -10.46
CA ALA A 380 14.65 -35.64 -9.19
C ALA A 380 13.13 -35.79 -9.07
N HIS A 381 12.62 -35.76 -7.83
CA HIS A 381 11.20 -35.87 -7.54
C HIS A 381 10.46 -34.55 -7.79
N THR A 382 9.36 -34.65 -8.52
CA THR A 382 8.35 -33.60 -8.59
C THR A 382 7.64 -33.41 -7.25
N ALA A 383 6.94 -32.28 -7.08
CA ALA A 383 6.01 -32.06 -5.96
C ALA A 383 4.97 -33.20 -5.81
N TYR A 384 4.62 -33.85 -6.92
CA TYR A 384 3.69 -34.98 -7.00
C TYR A 384 4.33 -36.35 -6.70
N GLY A 385 5.62 -36.39 -6.37
CA GLY A 385 6.36 -37.61 -6.04
C GLY A 385 6.81 -38.45 -7.24
N ALA A 386 6.49 -38.04 -8.47
CA ALA A 386 7.01 -38.69 -9.68
C ALA A 386 8.49 -38.31 -9.90
N LEU A 387 9.34 -39.32 -10.14
CA LEU A 387 10.77 -39.16 -10.42
C LEU A 387 10.99 -38.93 -11.93
N VAL A 388 11.46 -37.74 -12.31
CA VAL A 388 11.60 -37.31 -13.71
C VAL A 388 13.02 -36.83 -14.03
N ASP A 389 13.42 -36.89 -15.30
CA ASP A 389 14.71 -36.41 -15.78
C ASP A 389 14.88 -34.89 -15.58
N VAL A 390 16.05 -34.47 -15.12
CA VAL A 390 16.34 -33.07 -14.79
C VAL A 390 16.72 -32.30 -16.08
N PRO A 391 15.93 -31.29 -16.50
CA PRO A 391 16.17 -30.58 -17.75
C PRO A 391 17.35 -29.60 -17.64
N GLY A 392 18.13 -29.49 -18.72
CA GLY A 392 19.36 -28.70 -18.74
C GLY A 392 19.42 -27.49 -19.68
N ASP A 393 18.64 -27.48 -20.77
CA ASP A 393 18.69 -26.39 -21.73
C ASP A 393 17.92 -25.17 -21.22
N VAL A 394 18.65 -24.23 -20.60
CA VAL A 394 18.16 -23.03 -19.94
C VAL A 394 19.05 -21.84 -20.32
N ASP A 395 18.43 -20.72 -20.68
CA ASP A 395 19.14 -19.46 -20.94
C ASP A 395 19.49 -18.75 -19.62
N ILE A 396 18.54 -18.64 -18.69
CA ILE A 396 18.73 -17.99 -17.40
C ILE A 396 18.11 -18.79 -16.26
N LEU A 397 18.94 -19.12 -15.26
CA LEU A 397 18.50 -19.61 -13.96
C LEU A 397 18.31 -18.42 -13.01
N ILE A 398 17.23 -18.42 -12.23
CA ILE A 398 16.98 -17.41 -11.18
C ILE A 398 16.69 -18.14 -9.86
N ALA A 399 17.50 -17.89 -8.82
CA ALA A 399 17.42 -18.62 -7.56
C ALA A 399 17.34 -17.68 -6.34
N GLY A 400 16.49 -18.01 -5.38
CA GLY A 400 16.37 -17.33 -4.08
C GLY A 400 16.71 -18.29 -2.94
N THR A 401 17.98 -18.69 -2.81
CA THR A 401 18.37 -19.71 -1.82
C THR A 401 17.99 -19.30 -0.40
N SER A 402 17.66 -20.27 0.46
CA SER A 402 17.17 -19.97 1.81
C SER A 402 18.09 -19.00 2.55
N CYS A 403 17.50 -18.01 3.23
CA CYS A 403 18.25 -17.00 4.00
C CYS A 403 18.18 -17.21 5.52
N VAL A 404 17.62 -18.33 5.99
CA VAL A 404 17.37 -18.61 7.41
C VAL A 404 18.64 -18.49 8.26
N ASP A 405 19.76 -19.05 7.79
CA ASP A 405 21.03 -19.04 8.53
C ASP A 405 21.72 -17.66 8.52
N TYR A 406 21.40 -16.79 7.55
CA TYR A 406 22.05 -15.48 7.33
C TYR A 406 21.22 -14.29 7.82
N SER A 407 19.94 -14.51 8.14
CA SER A 407 19.00 -13.48 8.57
C SER A 407 19.48 -12.75 9.84
N HIS A 408 19.30 -11.43 9.88
CA HIS A 408 19.60 -10.64 11.08
C HIS A 408 18.58 -10.83 12.22
N LEU A 409 17.46 -11.50 11.95
CA LEU A 409 16.48 -11.91 12.97
C LEU A 409 16.81 -13.30 13.56
N ASN A 410 17.77 -14.03 12.98
CA ASN A 410 18.25 -15.29 13.54
C ASN A 410 19.36 -15.02 14.57
N ASN A 411 19.20 -15.52 15.80
CA ASN A 411 20.18 -15.44 16.87
C ASN A 411 21.23 -16.57 16.82
N SER A 412 20.95 -17.64 16.08
CA SER A 412 21.77 -18.85 15.93
C SER A 412 22.18 -19.03 14.46
N LYS A 413 22.90 -18.03 13.95
CA LYS A 413 23.38 -17.98 12.56
C LYS A 413 24.39 -19.10 12.27
N LYS A 414 24.43 -19.56 11.02
CA LYS A 414 25.38 -20.58 10.53
C LYS A 414 26.13 -20.07 9.30
N GLY A 415 27.38 -20.50 9.16
CA GLY A 415 28.20 -20.27 7.97
C GLY A 415 27.78 -21.14 6.78
N LEU A 416 28.35 -20.84 5.61
CA LEU A 416 28.07 -21.52 4.35
C LEU A 416 28.29 -23.04 4.39
N ASN A 417 29.22 -23.51 5.22
CA ASN A 417 29.63 -24.91 5.33
C ASN A 417 29.09 -25.64 6.57
N ASP A 418 28.35 -24.96 7.45
CA ASP A 418 28.03 -25.45 8.81
C ASP A 418 26.76 -26.33 8.85
N GLY A 419 26.49 -27.06 7.76
CA GLY A 419 25.28 -27.88 7.61
C GLY A 419 23.95 -27.09 7.62
N GLY A 420 24.00 -25.79 7.31
CA GLY A 420 22.83 -24.91 7.25
C GLY A 420 21.81 -25.29 6.16
N GLU A 421 20.60 -24.77 6.26
CA GLU A 421 19.60 -24.80 5.20
C GLU A 421 20.00 -23.90 4.03
N SER A 422 20.54 -22.72 4.33
CA SER A 422 21.12 -21.80 3.35
C SER A 422 22.29 -22.42 2.60
N GLY A 423 23.14 -23.20 3.29
CA GLY A 423 24.26 -23.92 2.68
C GLY A 423 23.83 -25.07 1.78
N ARG A 424 22.85 -25.89 2.23
CA ARG A 424 22.31 -27.02 1.45
C ARG A 424 21.59 -26.56 0.17
N THR A 425 20.69 -25.58 0.28
CA THR A 425 19.97 -25.03 -0.88
C THR A 425 20.91 -24.38 -1.91
N PHE A 426 21.98 -23.72 -1.46
CA PHE A 426 23.03 -23.22 -2.34
C PHE A 426 23.83 -24.34 -3.03
N ARG A 427 24.20 -25.41 -2.32
CA ARG A 427 24.95 -26.54 -2.91
C ARG A 427 24.15 -27.26 -4.00
N GLY A 428 22.88 -27.60 -3.76
CA GLY A 428 22.02 -28.24 -4.76
C GLY A 428 21.85 -27.42 -6.04
N MET A 429 21.62 -26.11 -5.89
CA MET A 429 21.59 -25.16 -7.02
C MET A 429 22.92 -25.13 -7.77
N LEU A 430 24.04 -25.10 -7.05
CA LEU A 430 25.37 -25.07 -7.67
C LEU A 430 25.69 -26.36 -8.42
N GLU A 431 25.30 -27.53 -7.92
CA GLU A 431 25.51 -28.82 -8.59
C GLU A 431 24.75 -28.88 -9.93
N TRP A 432 23.50 -28.41 -9.97
CA TRP A 432 22.75 -28.26 -11.22
C TRP A 432 23.44 -27.27 -12.18
N VAL A 433 23.91 -26.11 -11.69
CA VAL A 433 24.67 -25.13 -12.52
C VAL A 433 25.98 -25.73 -13.02
N MET A 434 26.67 -26.54 -12.19
CA MET A 434 27.90 -27.23 -12.55
C MET A 434 27.67 -28.24 -13.68
N ARG A 435 26.55 -28.99 -13.62
CA ARG A 435 26.12 -30.00 -14.58
C ARG A 435 25.64 -29.40 -15.91
N HIS A 436 24.74 -28.42 -15.86
CA HIS A 436 23.98 -27.97 -17.04
C HIS A 436 24.49 -26.68 -17.70
N LYS A 437 25.36 -25.90 -17.02
CA LYS A 437 26.03 -24.70 -17.57
C LYS A 437 25.10 -23.68 -18.27
N PRO A 438 24.01 -23.19 -17.62
CA PRO A 438 23.13 -22.15 -18.17
C PRO A 438 23.91 -20.90 -18.60
N THR A 439 23.37 -20.12 -19.54
CA THR A 439 24.04 -18.90 -20.03
C THR A 439 24.26 -17.87 -18.93
N LEU A 440 23.23 -17.68 -18.09
CA LEU A 440 23.20 -16.72 -16.99
C LEU A 440 22.66 -17.40 -15.71
N VAL A 441 23.18 -16.99 -14.56
CA VAL A 441 22.59 -17.29 -13.25
C VAL A 441 22.41 -16.01 -12.46
N VAL A 442 21.21 -15.75 -11.97
CA VAL A 442 20.90 -14.67 -11.03
C VAL A 442 20.56 -15.29 -9.67
N LEU A 443 21.26 -14.88 -8.62
CA LEU A 443 21.08 -15.36 -7.25
C LEU A 443 20.71 -14.19 -6.32
N GLU A 444 19.62 -14.33 -5.57
CA GLU A 444 19.14 -13.39 -4.56
C GLU A 444 19.40 -13.94 -3.14
N ASN A 445 19.69 -13.04 -2.19
CA ASN A 445 19.68 -13.35 -0.76
C ASN A 445 19.64 -12.06 0.10
N VAL A 446 19.64 -12.21 1.43
CA VAL A 446 19.73 -11.06 2.34
C VAL A 446 21.04 -10.26 2.20
N LYS A 447 20.98 -8.96 2.48
CA LYS A 447 22.12 -8.00 2.42
C LYS A 447 23.41 -8.52 3.07
N ASN A 448 23.27 -9.29 4.15
CA ASN A 448 24.38 -9.76 5.00
C ASN A 448 24.70 -11.26 4.83
N ALA A 449 24.25 -11.89 3.74
CA ALA A 449 24.71 -13.22 3.33
C ALA A 449 26.24 -13.21 3.02
N PRO A 450 26.93 -14.37 3.05
CA PRO A 450 28.37 -14.47 2.81
C PRO A 450 28.76 -14.34 1.33
N TRP A 451 28.38 -13.22 0.70
CA TRP A 451 28.48 -12.96 -0.74
C TRP A 451 29.85 -13.22 -1.36
N VAL A 452 30.94 -12.89 -0.65
CA VAL A 452 32.31 -13.17 -1.09
C VAL A 452 32.56 -14.67 -1.21
N GLY A 453 32.24 -15.45 -0.16
CA GLY A 453 32.41 -16.90 -0.18
C GLY A 453 31.53 -17.57 -1.25
N VAL A 454 30.26 -17.19 -1.34
CA VAL A 454 29.33 -17.64 -2.40
C VAL A 454 29.90 -17.39 -3.80
N ALA A 455 30.41 -16.17 -4.05
CA ALA A 455 31.00 -15.80 -5.33
C ALA A 455 32.30 -16.57 -5.63
N GLU A 456 33.18 -16.76 -4.63
CA GLU A 456 34.42 -17.52 -4.78
C GLU A 456 34.15 -19.00 -5.04
N THR A 457 33.15 -19.61 -4.39
CA THR A 457 32.69 -20.98 -4.67
C THR A 457 32.16 -21.13 -6.10
N ILE A 458 31.30 -20.22 -6.57
CA ILE A 458 30.79 -20.22 -7.96
C ILE A 458 31.94 -20.12 -8.98
N VAL A 459 32.93 -19.25 -8.71
CA VAL A 459 34.09 -19.05 -9.60
C VAL A 459 35.00 -20.29 -9.63
N ALA A 460 35.25 -20.91 -8.48
CA ALA A 460 36.17 -22.05 -8.34
C ALA A 460 35.57 -23.38 -8.82
N GLU A 461 34.31 -23.67 -8.47
CA GLU A 461 33.68 -24.98 -8.70
C GLU A 461 32.84 -24.99 -10.00
N ALA A 462 32.05 -23.94 -10.27
CA ALA A 462 31.18 -23.92 -11.44
C ALA A 462 31.83 -23.33 -12.71
N GLY A 463 32.91 -22.54 -12.59
CA GLY A 463 33.61 -21.96 -13.72
C GLY A 463 32.88 -20.78 -14.36
N TYR A 464 32.32 -19.90 -13.52
CA TYR A 464 31.71 -18.63 -13.93
C TYR A 464 32.54 -17.43 -13.46
N ASP A 465 32.35 -16.28 -14.09
CA ASP A 465 32.74 -14.96 -13.58
C ASP A 465 31.54 -14.39 -12.83
N VAL A 466 31.78 -13.62 -11.77
CA VAL A 466 30.75 -13.22 -10.82
C VAL A 466 30.87 -11.74 -10.46
N GLY A 467 29.73 -11.07 -10.41
CA GLY A 467 29.58 -9.73 -9.85
C GLY A 467 28.33 -9.68 -8.97
N PHE A 468 28.44 -9.05 -7.80
CA PHE A 468 27.34 -8.95 -6.84
C PHE A 468 27.25 -7.56 -6.22
N SER A 469 26.06 -7.21 -5.75
CA SER A 469 25.82 -5.98 -5.00
C SER A 469 24.73 -6.24 -3.96
N ASN A 470 24.96 -5.77 -2.73
CA ASN A 470 24.08 -5.97 -1.57
C ASN A 470 23.40 -4.68 -1.09
N THR A 471 23.35 -3.67 -1.95
CA THR A 471 22.77 -2.35 -1.66
C THR A 471 21.45 -2.12 -2.39
N PHE A 472 20.78 -3.17 -2.88
CA PHE A 472 19.47 -3.05 -3.50
C PHE A 472 18.42 -2.86 -2.41
N ASP A 473 17.67 -1.76 -2.48
CA ASP A 473 16.59 -1.44 -1.56
C ASP A 473 15.35 -1.11 -2.38
N THR A 474 14.22 -1.75 -2.06
CA THR A 474 13.01 -1.73 -2.91
C THR A 474 12.47 -0.31 -3.11
N LYS A 475 12.60 0.58 -2.12
CA LYS A 475 12.27 2.03 -2.23
C LYS A 475 13.08 2.82 -3.27
N ASN A 476 14.18 2.26 -3.78
CA ASN A 476 14.96 2.81 -4.89
C ASN A 476 14.58 2.20 -6.26
N TYR A 477 13.57 1.33 -6.28
CA TYR A 477 12.99 0.68 -7.46
C TYR A 477 11.45 0.75 -7.36
N TYR A 478 10.93 1.98 -7.46
CA TYR A 478 9.51 2.36 -7.60
C TYR A 478 8.59 2.12 -6.39
N ILE A 479 8.65 0.96 -5.73
CA ILE A 479 7.70 0.57 -4.68
C ILE A 479 8.17 1.15 -3.33
N PRO A 480 7.34 1.85 -2.54
CA PRO A 480 7.72 2.53 -1.30
C PRO A 480 7.95 1.55 -0.12
N HIS A 481 8.88 0.61 -0.29
CA HIS A 481 9.19 -0.44 0.69
C HIS A 481 10.68 -0.45 1.04
N THR A 482 11.02 -0.33 2.32
CA THR A 482 12.40 -0.52 2.79
C THR A 482 12.66 -2.02 2.96
N ARG A 483 13.08 -2.68 1.88
CA ARG A 483 13.45 -4.10 1.84
C ARG A 483 14.80 -4.21 1.14
N GLN A 484 15.85 -4.32 1.96
CA GLN A 484 17.23 -4.42 1.50
C GLN A 484 17.62 -5.87 1.24
N ARG A 485 18.21 -6.12 0.07
CA ARG A 485 18.64 -7.43 -0.44
C ARG A 485 19.92 -7.32 -1.25
N GLY A 486 20.55 -8.47 -1.48
CA GLY A 486 21.66 -8.59 -2.42
C GLY A 486 21.30 -9.50 -3.57
N TYR A 487 21.91 -9.17 -4.71
CA TYR A 487 21.78 -9.93 -5.95
C TYR A 487 23.17 -10.15 -6.54
N LEU A 488 23.34 -11.27 -7.22
CA LEU A 488 24.57 -11.73 -7.84
C LEU A 488 24.26 -12.21 -9.26
N LEU A 489 25.03 -11.74 -10.24
CA LEU A 489 25.07 -12.28 -11.59
C LEU A 489 26.32 -13.15 -11.76
N ALA A 490 26.12 -14.36 -12.27
CA ALA A 490 27.19 -15.20 -12.80
C ALA A 490 27.06 -15.35 -14.33
N THR A 491 28.18 -15.19 -15.03
CA THR A 491 28.33 -15.40 -16.49
C THR A 491 29.45 -16.41 -16.77
N ARG A 492 29.31 -17.33 -17.74
CA ARG A 492 30.30 -18.41 -17.98
C ARG A 492 31.72 -17.85 -18.27
N ASN A 493 32.78 -18.48 -17.72
CA ASN A 493 34.19 -18.06 -17.91
C ASN A 493 34.73 -18.31 -19.34
N ASN A 494 34.20 -17.63 -20.35
CA ASN A 494 34.47 -17.93 -21.76
C ASN A 494 35.48 -16.99 -22.45
N ARG A 495 35.41 -15.66 -22.26
CA ARG A 495 36.19 -14.67 -23.02
C ARG A 495 36.53 -13.41 -22.23
N ASP A 496 35.53 -12.58 -21.95
CA ASP A 496 35.67 -11.25 -21.34
C ASP A 496 35.15 -11.27 -19.89
N SER A 497 35.72 -10.44 -19.00
CA SER A 497 35.07 -10.20 -17.70
C SER A 497 33.92 -9.19 -17.88
N LEU A 498 32.70 -9.64 -17.58
CA LEU A 498 31.44 -8.97 -17.91
C LEU A 498 30.60 -8.48 -16.71
N PRO A 499 30.50 -9.19 -15.55
CA PRO A 499 29.54 -8.84 -14.49
C PRO A 499 29.69 -7.46 -13.85
N GLN A 500 30.81 -6.76 -14.01
CA GLN A 500 30.92 -5.37 -13.53
C GLN A 500 30.10 -4.39 -14.40
N ASN A 501 29.68 -4.78 -15.61
CA ASN A 501 28.67 -4.05 -16.38
C ASN A 501 27.28 -4.15 -15.74
N TRP A 502 26.96 -5.28 -15.09
CA TRP A 502 25.62 -5.56 -14.57
C TRP A 502 25.24 -4.63 -13.41
N ASP A 503 26.11 -4.45 -12.41
CA ASP A 503 25.88 -3.48 -11.33
C ASP A 503 25.73 -2.05 -11.91
N LEU A 504 26.55 -1.67 -12.88
CA LEU A 504 26.41 -0.35 -13.54
C LEU A 504 25.06 -0.20 -14.26
N ILE A 505 24.53 -1.23 -14.92
CA ILE A 505 23.22 -1.18 -15.59
C ILE A 505 22.06 -1.16 -14.58
N THR A 506 22.07 -2.00 -13.54
CA THR A 506 21.00 -1.99 -12.52
C THR A 506 20.90 -0.62 -11.83
N ASN A 507 22.04 0.05 -11.63
CA ASN A 507 22.07 1.41 -11.11
C ASN A 507 21.49 2.48 -12.05
N VAL A 508 21.46 2.26 -13.38
CA VAL A 508 20.68 3.12 -14.32
C VAL A 508 19.18 2.91 -14.13
N LEU A 509 18.77 1.67 -13.83
CA LEU A 509 17.37 1.28 -13.65
C LEU A 509 16.78 1.71 -12.29
N MET A 510 17.60 2.14 -11.33
CA MET A 510 17.12 2.77 -10.09
C MET A 510 16.17 3.94 -10.40
N ARG A 511 15.10 4.05 -9.60
CA ARG A 511 14.18 5.21 -9.55
C ARG A 511 13.49 5.20 -8.17
N PRO A 512 13.69 6.22 -7.33
CA PRO A 512 13.01 6.31 -6.04
C PRO A 512 11.49 6.22 -6.18
N ALA A 513 10.85 5.63 -5.17
CA ALA A 513 9.41 5.61 -5.05
C ALA A 513 8.86 7.05 -5.00
N SER A 514 7.96 7.39 -5.92
CA SER A 514 7.35 8.72 -6.04
C SER A 514 5.86 8.76 -5.66
N SER A 515 5.33 7.64 -5.18
CA SER A 515 3.98 7.50 -4.63
C SER A 515 4.08 6.96 -3.19
N PRO A 516 3.18 7.36 -2.28
CA PRO A 516 3.13 6.82 -0.91
C PRO A 516 2.63 5.38 -0.91
N LEU A 517 2.89 4.64 0.18
CA LEU A 517 2.42 3.26 0.37
C LEU A 517 0.91 3.12 0.17
N ASP A 518 0.12 4.14 0.52
CA ASP A 518 -1.34 4.15 0.37
C ASP A 518 -1.80 3.96 -1.09
N ALA A 519 -0.99 4.32 -2.08
CA ALA A 519 -1.28 4.11 -3.50
C ALA A 519 -1.14 2.64 -3.94
N PHE A 520 -0.58 1.78 -3.09
CA PHE A 520 -0.44 0.32 -3.29
C PHE A 520 -1.38 -0.47 -2.38
N LEU A 521 -2.16 0.19 -1.51
CA LEU A 521 -3.06 -0.46 -0.55
C LEU A 521 -4.50 -0.52 -1.04
N LEU A 522 -5.31 -1.36 -0.38
CA LEU A 522 -6.74 -1.43 -0.61
C LEU A 522 -7.49 -0.40 0.25
N SER A 523 -8.54 0.19 -0.32
CA SER A 523 -9.47 1.03 0.44
C SER A 523 -10.12 0.22 1.58
N THR A 524 -10.32 0.84 2.73
CA THR A 524 -10.87 0.19 3.94
C THR A 524 -12.30 -0.36 3.75
N ASP A 525 -13.02 0.10 2.71
CA ASP A 525 -14.33 -0.40 2.30
C ASP A 525 -14.29 -1.48 1.18
N ASP A 526 -13.11 -1.90 0.71
CA ASP A 526 -12.94 -2.94 -0.31
C ASP A 526 -13.53 -4.30 0.18
N PRO A 527 -14.32 -5.02 -0.64
CA PRO A 527 -14.88 -6.32 -0.27
C PRO A 527 -13.86 -7.39 0.16
N ARG A 528 -12.59 -7.28 -0.27
CA ARG A 528 -11.46 -8.15 0.12
C ARG A 528 -11.02 -7.86 1.55
N ILE A 529 -10.80 -6.59 1.90
CA ILE A 529 -10.55 -6.13 3.28
C ILE A 529 -11.68 -6.59 4.21
N GLN A 530 -12.93 -6.38 3.80
CA GLN A 530 -14.12 -6.75 4.56
C GLN A 530 -14.32 -8.28 4.66
N ARG A 531 -13.68 -9.08 3.80
CA ARG A 531 -13.63 -10.55 3.93
C ARG A 531 -12.69 -10.96 5.05
N VAL A 532 -11.44 -10.49 5.03
CA VAL A 532 -10.42 -10.83 6.04
C VAL A 532 -10.87 -10.38 7.44
N ARG A 533 -11.47 -9.19 7.57
CA ARG A 533 -12.01 -8.73 8.87
C ARG A 533 -13.12 -9.63 9.43
N ARG A 534 -13.93 -10.27 8.58
CA ARG A 534 -14.91 -11.30 9.03
C ARG A 534 -14.24 -12.62 9.41
N GLN A 535 -13.17 -13.01 8.73
CA GLN A 535 -12.38 -14.20 9.11
C GLN A 535 -11.78 -14.03 10.50
N PHE A 536 -11.18 -12.87 10.77
CA PHE A 536 -10.80 -12.48 12.14
C PHE A 536 -12.00 -12.55 13.10
N ALA A 537 -13.17 -11.99 12.78
CA ALA A 537 -14.34 -12.10 13.64
C ALA A 537 -14.72 -13.58 13.98
N HIS A 538 -14.67 -14.49 13.01
CA HIS A 538 -15.11 -15.88 13.19
C HIS A 538 -14.13 -16.80 13.95
N GLY A 539 -12.82 -16.52 13.93
CA GLY A 539 -11.81 -17.43 14.52
C GLY A 539 -10.60 -17.72 13.63
N GLU A 540 -10.64 -17.26 12.38
CA GLU A 540 -9.66 -17.56 11.33
C GLU A 540 -8.57 -16.47 11.25
N GLY A 541 -7.47 -16.76 10.54
CA GLY A 541 -6.35 -15.82 10.34
C GLY A 541 -5.52 -15.53 11.61
N LEU A 542 -5.78 -16.25 12.70
CA LEU A 542 -5.00 -16.19 13.93
C LEU A 542 -4.68 -17.63 14.33
N SER A 543 -3.39 -17.93 14.49
CA SER A 543 -2.90 -19.26 14.83
C SER A 543 -3.61 -19.78 16.09
N LYS A 544 -4.35 -20.89 15.95
CA LYS A 544 -5.05 -21.55 17.07
C LYS A 544 -4.04 -21.85 18.17
N GLY A 545 -4.16 -21.14 19.30
CA GLY A 545 -3.23 -21.32 20.43
C GLY A 545 -1.99 -20.42 20.41
N ARG A 546 -2.14 -19.11 20.16
CA ARG A 546 -1.36 -18.11 20.94
C ARG A 546 -1.87 -18.08 22.39
N SER A 547 -1.84 -19.24 23.05
CA SER A 547 -2.15 -19.40 24.48
C SER A 547 -1.19 -18.57 25.30
N THR A 548 -1.72 -17.79 26.27
CA THR A 548 -1.04 -17.14 27.41
C THR A 548 0.48 -17.30 27.40
N ILE A 549 1.16 -16.59 26.50
CA ILE A 549 2.62 -16.60 26.41
C ILE A 549 3.11 -15.83 27.62
N ASP A 550 3.93 -16.44 28.48
CA ASP A 550 4.57 -15.72 29.59
C ASP A 550 5.34 -14.52 29.03
N TRP A 551 4.77 -13.35 29.22
CA TRP A 551 5.31 -12.09 28.73
C TRP A 551 5.99 -11.31 29.86
N SER A 552 6.18 -11.86 31.06
CA SER A 552 6.81 -11.19 32.21
C SER A 552 8.19 -10.60 31.86
N LYS A 553 8.96 -11.32 31.03
CA LYS A 553 10.27 -10.88 30.49
C LYS A 553 10.18 -9.71 29.50
N CYS A 554 9.02 -9.49 28.91
CA CYS A 554 8.70 -8.33 28.09
C CYS A 554 8.05 -7.22 28.91
N GLN A 555 7.18 -7.54 29.88
CA GLN A 555 6.53 -6.59 30.78
C GLN A 555 7.56 -5.69 31.47
N SER A 556 8.60 -6.27 32.07
CA SER A 556 9.68 -5.48 32.71
C SER A 556 10.37 -4.51 31.73
N ARG A 557 10.48 -4.85 30.44
CA ARG A 557 11.02 -3.94 29.40
C ARG A 557 10.02 -2.83 29.04
N HIS A 558 8.74 -3.15 28.99
CA HIS A 558 7.66 -2.20 28.69
C HIS A 558 7.48 -1.19 29.83
N GLU A 559 7.49 -1.66 31.08
CA GLU A 559 7.51 -0.82 32.28
C GLU A 559 8.74 0.10 32.28
N ARG A 560 9.94 -0.46 32.06
CA ARG A 560 11.16 0.33 31.97
C ARG A 560 11.09 1.40 30.86
N ALA A 561 10.58 1.06 29.67
CA ALA A 561 10.40 2.04 28.59
C ALA A 561 9.36 3.12 28.93
N ARG A 562 8.27 2.79 29.62
CA ARG A 562 7.26 3.76 30.09
C ARG A 562 7.82 4.72 31.15
N ASP A 563 8.72 4.24 32.01
CA ASP A 563 9.36 5.04 33.06
C ASP A 563 10.55 5.87 32.51
N GLU A 564 11.43 5.28 31.68
CA GLU A 564 12.59 5.95 31.04
C GLU A 564 12.17 7.07 30.07
N GLU A 565 11.04 6.93 29.38
CA GLU A 565 10.53 7.89 28.38
C GLU A 565 9.38 8.79 28.91
N GLU A 566 9.10 8.77 30.22
CA GLU A 566 8.01 9.52 30.88
C GLU A 566 6.59 9.28 30.29
N LEU A 567 6.33 8.13 29.66
CA LEU A 567 5.11 7.90 28.87
C LEU A 567 3.84 7.74 29.73
N GLY A 568 3.99 7.39 31.00
CA GLY A 568 2.88 7.09 31.91
C GLY A 568 2.31 5.67 31.74
N LYS A 569 1.29 5.34 32.55
CA LYS A 569 0.71 3.99 32.66
C LYS A 569 -0.64 3.83 31.96
N THR A 570 -1.09 4.85 31.23
CA THR A 570 -2.34 4.81 30.45
C THR A 570 -2.23 3.92 29.22
N ARG A 571 -3.39 3.48 28.74
CA ARG A 571 -3.58 2.61 27.57
C ARG A 571 -4.51 3.33 26.55
N PRO A 572 -4.11 4.50 25.98
CA PRO A 572 -5.01 5.42 25.29
C PRO A 572 -5.56 4.90 23.95
N LEU A 573 -4.81 4.08 23.22
CA LEU A 573 -5.27 3.48 21.96
C LEU A 573 -6.12 2.24 22.24
N THR A 574 -5.64 1.27 23.03
CA THR A 574 -6.29 -0.06 23.11
C THR A 574 -7.20 -0.25 24.32
N ALA A 575 -6.99 0.50 25.41
CA ALA A 575 -7.64 0.27 26.71
C ALA A 575 -7.70 -1.22 27.12
N TRP A 576 -6.59 -1.95 26.92
CA TRP A 576 -6.49 -3.35 27.32
C TRP A 576 -6.44 -3.50 28.85
N GLU A 577 -7.00 -4.58 29.40
CA GLU A 577 -6.91 -4.94 30.82
C GLU A 577 -6.38 -6.37 30.98
N GLU A 578 -5.75 -6.64 32.12
CA GLU A 578 -5.17 -7.95 32.42
C GLU A 578 -6.27 -9.02 32.49
N GLY A 579 -6.10 -10.10 31.72
CA GLY A 579 -7.16 -11.09 31.49
C GLY A 579 -7.87 -10.97 30.13
N GLY A 580 -7.41 -10.08 29.24
CA GLY A 580 -7.70 -10.13 27.81
C GLY A 580 -8.90 -9.32 27.32
N THR A 581 -9.42 -8.37 28.10
CA THR A 581 -10.27 -7.33 27.55
C THR A 581 -9.42 -6.33 26.76
N CYS A 582 -9.92 -5.86 25.63
CA CYS A 582 -9.27 -4.88 24.77
C CYS A 582 -10.34 -4.22 23.91
N LYS A 583 -10.29 -2.89 23.76
CA LYS A 583 -11.24 -2.15 22.93
C LYS A 583 -10.57 -0.91 22.33
N MET A 584 -10.23 -0.98 21.06
CA MET A 584 -9.69 0.15 20.30
C MET A 584 -10.78 1.21 20.05
N SER A 585 -10.46 2.27 19.30
CA SER A 585 -11.48 3.18 18.76
C SER A 585 -12.52 2.44 17.93
N HIS A 586 -13.70 3.05 17.74
CA HIS A 586 -14.78 2.54 16.88
C HIS A 586 -14.37 2.30 15.42
N ASP A 587 -13.34 3.01 14.93
CA ASP A 587 -12.76 2.80 13.60
C ASP A 587 -11.77 1.63 13.53
N GLY A 588 -11.16 1.27 14.67
CA GLY A 588 -10.14 0.24 14.76
C GLY A 588 -10.67 -1.19 14.65
N TRP A 589 -9.81 -2.11 14.24
CA TRP A 589 -10.13 -3.52 14.02
C TRP A 589 -10.16 -4.29 15.34
N ASN A 590 -11.21 -4.03 16.12
CA ASN A 590 -11.45 -4.64 17.42
C ASN A 590 -11.51 -6.19 17.34
N GLU A 591 -11.96 -6.75 16.21
CA GLU A 591 -12.02 -8.20 15.97
C GLU A 591 -10.63 -8.86 15.90
N TRP A 592 -9.61 -8.10 15.49
CA TRP A 592 -8.21 -8.50 15.47
C TRP A 592 -7.51 -8.17 16.80
N ALA A 593 -7.81 -7.00 17.38
CA ALA A 593 -7.13 -6.45 18.56
C ALA A 593 -7.42 -7.23 19.84
N VAL A 594 -8.65 -7.71 20.04
CA VAL A 594 -9.08 -8.53 21.20
C VAL A 594 -8.30 -9.85 21.32
N ARG A 595 -7.63 -10.29 20.25
CA ARG A 595 -6.90 -11.56 20.20
C ARG A 595 -5.38 -11.40 20.07
N GLN A 596 -4.87 -10.18 20.20
CA GLN A 596 -3.43 -9.98 20.30
C GLN A 596 -2.96 -10.23 21.74
N PRO A 597 -1.76 -10.81 21.95
CA PRO A 597 -1.18 -10.93 23.29
C PRO A 597 -0.99 -9.56 23.95
N GLU A 598 -1.02 -9.51 25.28
CA GLU A 598 -0.90 -8.27 26.07
C GLU A 598 0.37 -7.46 25.72
N ARG A 599 1.48 -8.14 25.38
CA ARG A 599 2.71 -7.52 24.83
C ARG A 599 2.45 -6.66 23.58
N VAL A 600 1.55 -7.08 22.70
CA VAL A 600 1.24 -6.39 21.43
C VAL A 600 0.27 -5.23 21.66
N THR A 601 -0.74 -5.39 22.53
CA THR A 601 -1.66 -4.30 22.89
C THR A 601 -0.95 -3.20 23.69
N ASP A 602 -0.04 -3.56 24.59
CA ASP A 602 0.76 -2.56 25.31
C ASP A 602 1.78 -1.86 24.40
N LEU A 603 2.34 -2.56 23.41
CA LEU A 603 3.24 -1.96 22.42
C LEU A 603 2.52 -0.94 21.52
N LEU A 604 1.26 -1.20 21.17
CA LEU A 604 0.39 -0.24 20.48
C LEU A 604 0.22 1.06 21.30
N ASP A 605 -0.04 0.93 22.60
CA ASP A 605 -0.20 2.08 23.50
C ASP A 605 1.11 2.85 23.73
N ILE A 606 2.22 2.16 24.00
CA ILE A 606 3.56 2.77 24.12
C ILE A 606 3.94 3.52 22.84
N THR A 607 3.70 2.92 21.66
CA THR A 607 4.05 3.56 20.38
C THR A 607 3.16 4.76 20.09
N THR A 608 1.89 4.72 20.51
CA THR A 608 0.98 5.89 20.45
C THR A 608 1.47 7.03 21.36
N LEU A 609 1.85 6.73 22.60
CA LEU A 609 2.36 7.69 23.57
C LEU A 609 3.70 8.32 23.09
N ARG A 610 4.62 7.51 22.53
CA ARG A 610 5.86 7.97 21.87
C ARG A 610 5.57 9.02 20.79
N PHE A 611 4.61 8.78 19.89
CA PHE A 611 4.25 9.78 18.86
C PHE A 611 3.52 11.01 19.44
N ALA A 612 2.67 10.83 20.45
CA ALA A 612 2.00 11.95 21.12
C ALA A 612 2.98 12.89 21.86
N ALA A 613 4.07 12.34 22.42
CA ALA A 613 5.17 13.10 23.00
C ALA A 613 5.98 13.90 21.95
N MET A 614 6.01 13.43 20.69
CA MET A 614 6.52 14.17 19.52
C MET A 614 5.49 15.16 18.93
N GLY A 615 4.27 15.24 19.48
CA GLY A 615 3.19 16.07 18.95
C GLY A 615 2.57 15.55 17.66
N GLN A 616 2.72 14.26 17.34
CA GLN A 616 2.16 13.62 16.15
C GLN A 616 1.03 12.68 16.55
N ASP A 617 -0.18 12.87 15.99
CA ASP A 617 -1.20 11.82 16.03
C ASP A 617 -0.81 10.72 15.01
N PRO A 618 -0.55 9.47 15.45
CA PRO A 618 -0.18 8.39 14.54
C PRO A 618 -1.35 7.92 13.66
N ILE A 619 -2.60 8.08 14.09
CA ILE A 619 -3.79 7.65 13.36
C ILE A 619 -4.05 8.59 12.17
N TYR A 620 -3.66 9.86 12.27
CA TYR A 620 -3.89 10.85 11.20
C TYR A 620 -3.01 10.67 9.94
N LYS A 621 -1.96 9.83 9.98
CA LYS A 621 -1.07 9.57 8.83
C LYS A 621 -0.61 8.12 8.77
N SER A 622 -0.76 7.51 7.60
CA SER A 622 -0.32 6.14 7.31
C SER A 622 1.16 5.91 7.61
N LYS A 623 1.39 5.16 8.68
CA LYS A 623 2.64 4.48 9.01
C LYS A 623 2.32 3.00 9.20
N ILE A 624 3.30 2.15 8.91
CA ILE A 624 3.25 0.74 9.30
C ILE A 624 4.13 0.57 10.55
N TRP A 625 3.59 -0.12 11.55
CA TRP A 625 4.29 -0.56 12.75
C TRP A 625 4.48 -2.08 12.69
N GLU A 626 5.70 -2.58 12.89
CA GLU A 626 6.02 -4.01 12.88
C GLU A 626 5.98 -4.56 14.32
N LEU A 627 4.78 -4.93 14.77
CA LEU A 627 4.49 -5.29 16.15
C LEU A 627 5.04 -6.66 16.58
N SER A 628 5.64 -7.44 15.67
CA SER A 628 6.37 -8.67 16.05
C SER A 628 7.58 -8.38 16.94
N GLN A 629 8.15 -7.18 16.87
CA GLN A 629 9.35 -6.79 17.60
C GLN A 629 9.06 -6.38 19.05
N ASN A 630 10.11 -6.36 19.89
CA ASN A 630 10.05 -5.84 21.26
C ASN A 630 10.07 -4.30 21.30
N VAL A 631 9.62 -3.74 22.43
CA VAL A 631 9.57 -2.30 22.71
C VAL A 631 10.93 -1.57 22.61
N ASP A 632 12.03 -2.31 22.81
CA ASP A 632 13.43 -1.85 22.69
C ASP A 632 13.94 -1.72 21.24
N ARG A 633 13.17 -2.14 20.24
CA ARG A 633 13.51 -1.98 18.81
C ARG A 633 12.72 -0.84 18.17
N ASN A 634 13.20 -0.36 17.02
CA ASN A 634 12.44 0.61 16.22
C ASN A 634 11.25 -0.09 15.54
N VAL A 635 10.08 0.00 16.17
CA VAL A 635 8.82 -0.64 15.74
C VAL A 635 8.14 0.11 14.59
N ALA A 636 8.39 1.42 14.42
CA ALA A 636 7.69 2.24 13.44
C ALA A 636 8.54 2.54 12.21
N ALA A 637 7.90 2.61 11.03
CA ALA A 637 8.54 3.15 9.83
C ALA A 637 9.08 4.57 10.08
N SER A 638 10.36 4.79 9.72
CA SER A 638 11.07 6.05 9.97
C SER A 638 10.49 7.25 9.21
N ARG A 639 9.82 7.01 8.08
CA ARG A 639 9.20 8.04 7.23
C ARG A 639 7.74 7.63 6.94
N PRO A 640 6.74 8.53 7.09
CA PRO A 640 5.36 8.26 6.67
C PRO A 640 5.30 7.90 5.18
N GLY A 641 4.34 7.06 4.80
CA GLY A 641 4.18 6.65 3.39
C GLY A 641 5.26 5.72 2.84
N ILE A 642 6.20 5.22 3.66
CA ILE A 642 7.13 4.13 3.30
C ILE A 642 6.93 2.95 4.25
N ALA A 643 6.80 1.74 3.72
CA ALA A 643 6.68 0.51 4.50
C ALA A 643 8.05 0.02 5.03
N PRO A 644 8.13 -0.55 6.25
CA PRO A 644 9.31 -1.25 6.74
C PRO A 644 9.40 -2.65 6.11
N CYS A 645 10.54 -3.33 6.21
CA CYS A 645 10.72 -4.68 5.66
C CYS A 645 9.66 -5.64 6.24
N LEU A 646 8.75 -6.13 5.40
CA LEU A 646 7.72 -7.08 5.82
C LEU A 646 8.37 -8.45 6.01
N THR A 647 7.97 -9.15 7.06
CA THR A 647 8.53 -10.46 7.45
C THR A 647 7.45 -11.54 7.39
N PRO A 648 7.81 -12.82 7.13
CA PRO A 648 6.82 -13.88 6.91
C PRO A 648 5.85 -14.10 8.08
N SER A 649 6.32 -13.91 9.31
CA SER A 649 5.54 -14.02 10.55
C SER A 649 5.39 -12.66 11.26
N GLY A 650 5.46 -11.57 10.49
CA GLY A 650 5.35 -10.21 10.99
C GLY A 650 3.96 -9.88 11.53
N ILE A 651 3.85 -8.75 12.22
CA ILE A 651 2.56 -8.17 12.65
C ILE A 651 2.51 -6.71 12.16
N PRO A 652 2.42 -6.47 10.84
CA PRO A 652 2.34 -5.13 10.27
C PRO A 652 0.99 -4.48 10.57
N PHE A 653 0.99 -3.41 11.35
CA PHE A 653 -0.19 -2.63 11.72
C PHE A 653 -0.19 -1.26 11.01
N LEU A 654 -1.26 -0.95 10.29
CA LEU A 654 -1.45 0.30 9.56
C LEU A 654 -2.20 1.31 10.44
N THR A 655 -1.50 2.37 10.86
CA THR A 655 -2.01 3.30 11.88
C THR A 655 -3.27 4.05 11.46
N SER A 656 -3.38 4.45 10.20
CA SER A 656 -4.52 5.19 9.63
C SER A 656 -5.78 4.36 9.45
N ARG A 657 -5.66 3.04 9.46
CA ARG A 657 -6.78 2.08 9.44
C ARG A 657 -7.15 1.59 10.85
N GLY A 658 -6.25 1.74 11.82
CA GLY A 658 -6.41 1.16 13.15
C GLY A 658 -6.46 -0.37 13.15
N GLY A 659 -5.76 -1.02 12.22
CA GLY A 659 -5.80 -2.47 12.02
C GLY A 659 -4.59 -3.00 11.23
N PRO A 660 -4.50 -4.32 11.01
CA PRO A 660 -3.41 -4.92 10.25
C PRO A 660 -3.38 -4.45 8.78
N LEU A 661 -2.19 -4.54 8.19
CA LEU A 661 -2.00 -4.74 6.76
C LEU A 661 -2.34 -6.20 6.46
N ILE A 662 -3.22 -6.47 5.50
CA ILE A 662 -3.58 -7.87 5.15
C ILE A 662 -2.52 -8.47 4.20
N GLY A 663 -2.41 -9.80 4.15
CA GLY A 663 -1.40 -10.50 3.35
C GLY A 663 -1.49 -10.18 1.85
N LEU A 664 -2.70 -9.93 1.34
CA LEU A 664 -2.91 -9.47 -0.04
C LEU A 664 -2.23 -8.10 -0.31
N GLU A 665 -2.26 -7.18 0.65
CA GLU A 665 -1.60 -5.88 0.54
C GLU A 665 -0.08 -5.98 0.74
N ALA A 666 0.37 -6.93 1.57
CA ALA A 666 1.78 -7.25 1.68
C ALA A 666 2.37 -7.73 0.35
N LEU A 667 1.61 -8.52 -0.44
CA LEU A 667 1.97 -8.93 -1.80
C LEU A 667 1.97 -7.75 -2.79
N SER A 668 1.03 -6.81 -2.66
CA SER A 668 1.05 -5.54 -3.42
C SER A 668 2.37 -4.78 -3.22
N LEU A 669 2.83 -4.69 -1.97
CA LEU A 669 4.10 -4.07 -1.60
C LEU A 669 5.35 -4.88 -2.02
N GLN A 670 5.20 -6.09 -2.59
CA GLN A 670 6.27 -6.79 -3.32
C GLN A 670 6.15 -6.64 -4.84
N GLY A 671 5.10 -5.98 -5.35
CA GLY A 671 4.92 -5.63 -6.76
C GLY A 671 4.34 -6.73 -7.64
N LEU A 672 3.47 -7.58 -7.09
CA LEU A 672 2.80 -8.64 -7.86
C LEU A 672 1.49 -8.12 -8.49
N PRO A 673 1.14 -8.51 -9.73
CA PRO A 673 -0.12 -8.14 -10.36
C PRO A 673 -1.29 -8.94 -9.75
N LEU A 674 -1.82 -8.44 -8.63
CA LEU A 674 -2.76 -9.19 -7.78
C LEU A 674 -4.08 -9.57 -8.47
N ASP A 675 -4.56 -8.76 -9.40
CA ASP A 675 -5.81 -9.03 -10.12
C ASP A 675 -5.61 -10.01 -11.31
N GLU A 676 -4.36 -10.37 -11.63
CA GLU A 676 -3.99 -11.46 -12.57
C GLU A 676 -3.71 -12.79 -11.85
N LEU A 677 -3.55 -12.76 -10.52
CA LEU A 677 -3.22 -13.93 -9.70
C LEU A 677 -4.45 -14.55 -9.06
N LEU A 678 -4.59 -15.87 -9.20
CA LEU A 678 -5.59 -16.67 -8.49
C LEU A 678 -5.15 -16.82 -7.02
N LEU A 679 -5.59 -15.93 -6.12
CA LEU A 679 -5.26 -15.91 -4.69
C LEU A 679 -6.45 -16.33 -3.80
N THR A 680 -7.12 -17.43 -4.15
CA THR A 680 -8.43 -17.81 -3.58
C THR A 680 -8.43 -18.93 -2.55
N ARG A 681 -7.26 -19.54 -2.26
CA ARG A 681 -7.15 -20.72 -1.36
C ARG A 681 -6.28 -20.51 -0.14
N GLU A 682 -5.38 -19.53 -0.19
CA GLU A 682 -4.41 -19.22 0.85
C GLU A 682 -5.09 -18.48 2.01
N THR A 683 -4.63 -18.74 3.24
CA THR A 683 -4.98 -17.92 4.40
C THR A 683 -4.23 -16.59 4.36
N ASP A 684 -4.68 -15.60 5.14
CA ASP A 684 -3.99 -14.31 5.25
C ASP A 684 -2.55 -14.47 5.77
N ASP A 685 -2.33 -15.42 6.71
CA ASP A 685 -1.00 -15.85 7.17
C ASP A 685 -0.12 -16.38 6.01
N GLN A 686 -0.68 -17.17 5.09
CA GLN A 686 0.05 -17.72 3.95
C GLN A 686 0.36 -16.66 2.89
N LEU A 687 -0.53 -15.70 2.65
CA LEU A 687 -0.28 -14.54 1.80
C LEU A 687 0.82 -13.63 2.40
N GLN A 688 0.82 -13.46 3.73
CA GLN A 688 1.87 -12.75 4.46
C GLN A 688 3.23 -13.49 4.43
N ASP A 689 3.25 -14.82 4.50
CA ASP A 689 4.48 -15.60 4.31
C ASP A 689 5.04 -15.46 2.89
N LEU A 690 4.18 -15.59 1.87
CA LEU A 690 4.56 -15.37 0.47
C LEU A 690 5.16 -13.97 0.29
N ALA A 691 4.52 -12.92 0.80
CA ALA A 691 5.04 -11.55 0.74
C ALA A 691 6.33 -11.34 1.55
N GLY A 692 6.45 -11.98 2.71
CA GLY A 692 7.64 -11.92 3.56
C GLY A 692 8.86 -12.55 2.89
N ASN A 693 8.67 -13.62 2.13
CA ASN A 693 9.73 -14.38 1.46
C ASN A 693 10.04 -13.91 0.03
N ALA A 694 9.06 -13.37 -0.71
CA ALA A 694 9.19 -13.00 -2.12
C ALA A 694 10.38 -12.08 -2.46
N MET A 695 10.90 -12.21 -3.68
CA MET A 695 11.68 -11.14 -4.30
C MET A 695 10.73 -10.02 -4.73
N SER A 696 11.10 -8.75 -4.49
CA SER A 696 10.35 -7.60 -4.98
C SER A 696 10.46 -7.55 -6.51
N SER A 697 9.34 -7.60 -7.24
CA SER A 697 9.31 -7.78 -8.69
C SER A 697 10.13 -6.73 -9.45
N THR A 698 10.09 -5.47 -9.01
CA THR A 698 10.83 -4.35 -9.63
C THR A 698 12.34 -4.46 -9.45
N VAL A 699 12.80 -5.03 -8.34
CA VAL A 699 14.24 -5.20 -8.05
C VAL A 699 14.77 -6.41 -8.84
N VAL A 700 14.11 -7.56 -8.75
CA VAL A 700 14.53 -8.74 -9.53
C VAL A 700 14.36 -8.51 -11.04
N GLY A 701 13.32 -7.80 -11.46
CA GLY A 701 13.13 -7.36 -12.85
C GLY A 701 14.30 -6.51 -13.35
N ALA A 702 14.71 -5.48 -12.61
CA ALA A 702 15.89 -4.68 -12.96
C ALA A 702 17.18 -5.53 -13.01
N CYS A 703 17.37 -6.45 -12.06
CA CYS A 703 18.51 -7.37 -12.04
C CYS A 703 18.52 -8.35 -13.22
N VAL A 704 17.37 -8.89 -13.61
CA VAL A 704 17.20 -9.81 -14.75
C VAL A 704 17.37 -9.06 -16.07
N LEU A 705 16.79 -7.86 -16.20
CA LEU A 705 16.93 -7.02 -17.40
C LEU A 705 18.40 -6.66 -17.66
N ALA A 706 19.11 -6.24 -16.60
CA ALA A 706 20.55 -6.02 -16.65
C ALA A 706 21.33 -7.31 -17.00
N ALA A 707 20.92 -8.47 -16.48
CA ALA A 707 21.57 -9.75 -16.77
C ALA A 707 21.42 -10.14 -18.25
N LEU A 708 20.22 -9.99 -18.81
CA LEU A 708 19.93 -10.23 -20.23
C LEU A 708 20.69 -9.26 -21.14
N LEU A 709 20.79 -7.98 -20.76
CA LEU A 709 21.59 -6.98 -21.49
C LEU A 709 23.08 -7.31 -21.51
N VAL A 710 23.64 -7.82 -20.42
CA VAL A 710 25.05 -8.27 -20.35
C VAL A 710 25.24 -9.59 -21.11
N GLY A 711 24.32 -10.54 -20.96
CA GLY A 711 24.35 -11.86 -21.60
C GLY A 711 24.03 -11.89 -23.09
N MET A 712 23.54 -10.77 -23.66
CA MET A 712 22.98 -10.67 -25.01
C MET A 712 23.78 -11.41 -26.09
N LYS A 713 25.12 -11.30 -26.08
CA LYS A 713 25.97 -11.99 -27.07
C LYS A 713 25.96 -13.51 -26.92
N ASP A 714 26.03 -14.02 -25.70
CA ASP A 714 26.07 -15.45 -25.43
C ASP A 714 24.69 -16.09 -25.62
N LEU A 715 23.62 -15.37 -25.27
CA LEU A 715 22.23 -15.74 -25.57
C LEU A 715 22.02 -15.89 -27.09
N LYS A 716 22.64 -15.02 -27.89
CA LYS A 716 22.64 -15.14 -29.35
C LYS A 716 23.43 -16.36 -29.84
N GLU A 717 24.66 -16.54 -29.36
CA GLU A 717 25.49 -17.69 -29.75
C GLU A 717 24.83 -19.04 -29.39
N ASP A 718 24.12 -19.13 -28.27
CA ASP A 718 23.39 -20.35 -27.87
C ASP A 718 22.07 -20.52 -28.64
N GLY A 719 21.37 -19.42 -28.98
CA GLY A 719 20.22 -19.47 -29.89
C GLY A 719 20.58 -19.95 -31.30
N GLU A 720 21.70 -19.51 -31.85
CA GLU A 720 22.22 -19.98 -33.14
C GLU A 720 22.60 -21.47 -33.09
N LYS A 721 23.20 -21.95 -31.98
CA LYS A 721 23.48 -23.38 -31.74
C LYS A 721 22.20 -24.22 -31.68
N ARG A 722 21.17 -23.81 -30.91
CA ARG A 722 19.89 -24.53 -30.84
C ARG A 722 19.21 -24.63 -32.21
N LYS A 723 19.19 -23.52 -32.97
CA LYS A 723 18.61 -23.50 -34.33
C LYS A 723 19.36 -24.44 -35.28
N ALA A 724 20.68 -24.48 -35.21
CA ALA A 724 21.48 -25.44 -35.97
C ALA A 724 21.22 -26.90 -35.56
N ALA A 725 21.08 -27.19 -34.26
CA ALA A 725 20.76 -28.53 -33.76
C ALA A 725 19.39 -29.02 -34.28
N LEU A 726 18.33 -28.21 -34.16
CA LEU A 726 16.99 -28.51 -34.66
C LEU A 726 16.97 -28.73 -36.19
N THR A 727 17.79 -27.98 -36.93
CA THR A 727 17.94 -28.13 -38.40
C THR A 727 18.66 -29.44 -38.77
N ASN A 728 19.53 -29.95 -37.90
CA ASN A 728 20.21 -31.23 -38.11
C ASN A 728 19.35 -32.46 -37.71
N ILE A 729 18.44 -32.31 -36.74
CA ILE A 729 17.51 -33.37 -36.32
C ILE A 729 16.43 -33.59 -37.40
N SER A 730 15.81 -32.50 -37.87
CA SER A 730 14.79 -32.55 -38.93
C SER A 730 15.33 -33.03 -40.30
N ALA A 731 16.65 -33.15 -40.46
CA ALA A 731 17.30 -33.76 -41.61
C ALA A 731 17.56 -35.28 -41.47
N LYS A 732 17.29 -35.88 -40.30
CA LYS A 732 17.51 -37.31 -40.02
C LYS A 732 16.24 -38.10 -39.71
N GLU A 733 15.31 -37.52 -38.95
CA GLU A 733 14.13 -38.24 -38.47
C GLU A 733 12.84 -37.74 -39.15
N LYS A 734 12.40 -38.52 -40.15
CA LYS A 734 11.01 -38.57 -40.60
C LYS A 734 10.38 -39.89 -40.15
N HIS A 735 10.25 -40.06 -38.83
CA HIS A 735 9.28 -41.00 -38.26
C HIS A 735 8.75 -40.42 -36.94
N GLU A 736 7.42 -40.42 -36.86
CA GLU A 736 6.58 -40.47 -35.65
C GLU A 736 7.22 -40.07 -34.31
N ASP A 737 6.93 -38.84 -33.88
CA ASP A 737 6.84 -38.52 -32.45
C ASP A 737 5.71 -37.48 -32.24
N GLU A 738 4.48 -37.95 -32.04
CA GLU A 738 3.33 -37.09 -31.63
C GLU A 738 3.37 -36.82 -30.11
N LEU A 739 4.53 -36.41 -29.60
CA LEU A 739 4.67 -35.86 -28.26
C LEU A 739 4.09 -34.44 -28.25
N LYS A 740 2.81 -34.39 -27.86
CA LYS A 740 1.94 -33.20 -27.85
C LYS A 740 2.67 -31.94 -27.35
N ASP A 741 2.55 -30.86 -28.12
CA ASP A 741 2.87 -29.51 -27.66
C ASP A 741 1.97 -29.15 -26.47
N ALA A 742 2.52 -29.28 -25.26
CA ALA A 742 1.88 -28.92 -24.00
C ALA A 742 2.34 -27.53 -23.50
N SER A 743 2.79 -26.67 -24.42
CA SER A 743 3.39 -25.36 -24.11
C SER A 743 2.53 -24.16 -24.58
N GLU A 744 1.25 -24.37 -24.91
CA GLU A 744 0.26 -23.29 -25.11
C GLU A 744 -0.20 -22.66 -23.78
N VAL A 745 0.75 -22.16 -22.99
CA VAL A 745 0.47 -21.38 -21.77
C VAL A 745 0.24 -19.90 -22.12
N VAL A 746 0.62 -19.44 -23.33
CA VAL A 746 0.69 -18.00 -23.68
C VAL A 746 0.01 -17.62 -25.01
N GLU A 747 -1.14 -18.19 -25.35
CA GLU A 747 -2.00 -17.63 -26.42
C GLU A 747 -3.48 -17.39 -26.06
N LYS A 748 -3.88 -17.63 -24.80
CA LYS A 748 -5.27 -17.49 -24.33
C LYS A 748 -5.78 -16.07 -24.04
N VAL A 749 -5.07 -15.03 -24.49
CA VAL A 749 -5.41 -13.61 -24.19
C VAL A 749 -5.51 -12.73 -25.44
N VAL A 750 -4.94 -13.12 -26.59
CA VAL A 750 -4.92 -12.26 -27.79
C VAL A 750 -5.13 -13.05 -29.10
N ASP A 751 -6.26 -13.75 -29.21
CA ASP A 751 -6.90 -14.01 -30.51
C ASP A 751 -8.27 -13.32 -30.53
N GLU A 752 -8.38 -12.19 -31.22
CA GLU A 752 -9.52 -11.26 -31.17
C GLU A 752 -10.79 -11.77 -31.89
N ARG A 753 -10.97 -13.09 -32.04
CA ARG A 753 -11.94 -13.65 -32.99
C ARG A 753 -12.92 -14.69 -32.46
N GLU A 754 -12.64 -15.38 -31.35
CA GLU A 754 -13.62 -16.25 -30.70
C GLU A 754 -13.79 -15.87 -29.22
N SER A 755 -14.99 -15.40 -28.86
CA SER A 755 -15.31 -14.96 -27.51
C SER A 755 -15.34 -16.15 -26.55
N ALA A 756 -14.36 -16.24 -25.65
CA ALA A 756 -14.14 -17.35 -24.71
C ALA A 756 -15.18 -17.46 -23.55
N ILE A 757 -16.44 -17.10 -23.81
CA ILE A 757 -17.57 -17.30 -22.91
C ILE A 757 -18.26 -18.60 -23.30
N ALA A 758 -18.25 -19.60 -22.43
CA ALA A 758 -19.02 -20.81 -22.64
C ALA A 758 -20.52 -20.48 -22.72
N HIS A 759 -21.23 -21.11 -23.66
CA HIS A 759 -22.66 -20.92 -23.92
C HIS A 759 -23.08 -19.52 -24.40
N THR A 760 -22.28 -18.86 -25.25
CA THR A 760 -22.69 -17.64 -25.97
C THR A 760 -23.96 -17.82 -26.81
N ASP A 761 -24.25 -19.04 -27.27
CA ASP A 761 -25.48 -19.41 -27.97
C ASP A 761 -26.74 -19.33 -27.08
N LEU A 762 -26.58 -19.37 -25.74
CA LEU A 762 -27.67 -19.14 -24.78
C LEU A 762 -27.84 -17.66 -24.40
N LEU A 763 -26.92 -16.77 -24.79
CA LEU A 763 -26.98 -15.34 -24.47
C LEU A 763 -27.86 -14.60 -25.50
N THR A 764 -29.03 -14.15 -25.06
CA THR A 764 -29.89 -13.29 -25.89
C THR A 764 -29.39 -11.84 -25.85
N PRO A 765 -29.04 -11.23 -27.00
CA PRO A 765 -28.60 -9.84 -27.02
C PRO A 765 -29.80 -8.91 -26.76
N GLN A 766 -29.73 -8.12 -25.68
CA GLN A 766 -30.71 -7.07 -25.41
C GLN A 766 -30.13 -5.68 -25.73
N PRO A 767 -30.90 -4.78 -26.37
CA PRO A 767 -30.47 -3.40 -26.61
C PRO A 767 -30.50 -2.61 -25.30
N LEU A 768 -29.33 -2.42 -24.69
CA LEU A 768 -29.18 -1.61 -23.48
C LEU A 768 -29.03 -0.13 -23.86
N ASP A 769 -30.02 0.69 -23.49
CA ASP A 769 -29.92 2.14 -23.63
C ASP A 769 -29.01 2.71 -22.52
N LEU A 770 -27.79 3.07 -22.90
CA LEU A 770 -26.79 3.68 -22.02
C LEU A 770 -27.01 5.19 -21.80
N THR A 771 -28.01 5.79 -22.45
CA THR A 771 -28.28 7.24 -22.49
C THR A 771 -29.57 7.65 -21.80
N SER A 772 -30.51 6.71 -21.59
CA SER A 772 -31.71 6.94 -20.81
C SER A 772 -31.38 7.21 -19.33
N SER A 773 -31.90 8.31 -18.78
CA SER A 773 -31.97 8.54 -17.35
C SER A 773 -33.42 8.85 -16.95
N THR A 774 -33.89 8.26 -15.85
CA THR A 774 -35.22 8.55 -15.29
C THR A 774 -35.20 9.87 -14.53
N LEU A 775 -36.27 10.66 -14.66
CA LEU A 775 -36.50 11.79 -13.75
C LEU A 775 -36.71 11.27 -12.32
N VAL A 776 -36.18 11.99 -11.34
CA VAL A 776 -36.25 11.63 -9.92
C VAL A 776 -36.78 12.77 -9.06
N SER A 777 -37.36 12.41 -7.91
CA SER A 777 -37.63 13.31 -6.81
C SER A 777 -36.41 13.36 -5.89
N MET A 778 -35.79 14.53 -5.75
CA MET A 778 -34.61 14.70 -4.89
C MET A 778 -34.90 14.39 -3.41
N PRO A 779 -36.04 14.80 -2.81
CA PRO A 779 -36.40 14.38 -1.46
C PRO A 779 -36.48 12.85 -1.27
N GLU A 780 -37.02 12.12 -2.25
CA GLU A 780 -37.12 10.66 -2.20
C GLU A 780 -35.75 10.00 -2.39
N LEU A 781 -34.95 10.48 -3.35
CA LEU A 781 -33.60 9.97 -3.64
C LEU A 781 -32.65 10.16 -2.45
N LEU A 782 -32.68 11.36 -1.83
CA LEU A 782 -31.86 11.67 -0.66
C LEU A 782 -32.35 10.92 0.58
N GLY A 783 -33.66 10.80 0.78
CA GLY A 783 -34.23 9.96 1.85
C GLY A 783 -33.79 8.50 1.73
N ALA A 784 -33.84 7.93 0.53
CA ALA A 784 -33.38 6.58 0.26
C ALA A 784 -31.85 6.44 0.42
N ALA A 785 -31.07 7.43 -0.02
CA ALA A 785 -29.62 7.47 0.19
C ALA A 785 -29.24 7.48 1.69
N VAL A 786 -29.94 8.30 2.50
CA VAL A 786 -29.72 8.36 3.96
C VAL A 786 -30.13 7.05 4.63
N ASN A 787 -31.31 6.51 4.34
CA ASN A 787 -31.80 5.24 4.93
C ASN A 787 -30.87 4.05 4.60
N THR A 788 -30.24 4.06 3.43
CA THR A 788 -29.31 3.01 2.96
C THR A 788 -27.83 3.35 3.17
N SER A 789 -27.50 4.51 3.74
CA SER A 789 -26.12 4.95 3.99
C SER A 789 -25.32 3.95 4.85
N GLN A 790 -24.00 4.07 4.87
CA GLN A 790 -23.14 3.33 5.80
C GLN A 790 -23.08 4.07 7.14
N LEU A 791 -23.62 3.45 8.20
CA LEU A 791 -23.62 4.03 9.55
C LEU A 791 -22.56 3.43 10.48
N CYS A 792 -21.86 2.37 10.08
CA CYS A 792 -20.73 1.81 10.84
C CYS A 792 -19.77 1.04 9.92
N ASN A 793 -18.46 1.06 10.21
CA ASN A 793 -17.43 0.42 9.39
C ASN A 793 -17.59 -1.11 9.25
N CYS A 794 -18.43 -1.75 10.08
CA CYS A 794 -18.81 -3.16 9.99
C CYS A 794 -19.77 -3.48 8.82
N GLU A 795 -20.43 -2.46 8.26
CA GLU A 795 -21.40 -2.61 7.16
C GLU A 795 -20.72 -2.78 5.79
N GLY A 796 -19.49 -2.28 5.63
CA GLY A 796 -18.80 -2.25 4.34
C GLY A 796 -19.66 -1.61 3.24
N ARG A 797 -19.49 -2.02 1.98
CA ARG A 797 -20.26 -1.49 0.85
C ARG A 797 -21.68 -2.05 0.70
N SER A 798 -22.04 -3.17 1.34
CA SER A 798 -23.31 -3.87 1.03
C SER A 798 -24.13 -4.41 2.21
N ARG A 799 -23.61 -4.47 3.45
CA ARG A 799 -24.40 -4.98 4.60
C ARG A 799 -25.08 -3.86 5.38
N VAL A 800 -26.15 -4.19 6.07
CA VAL A 800 -26.66 -3.43 7.22
C VAL A 800 -26.33 -4.24 8.47
N VAL A 801 -26.06 -3.59 9.62
CA VAL A 801 -25.89 -4.33 10.88
C VAL A 801 -27.23 -4.74 11.49
N ASP A 802 -27.32 -5.98 11.96
CA ASP A 802 -28.51 -6.53 12.65
C ASP A 802 -28.66 -6.04 14.11
N VAL A 803 -27.64 -5.33 14.63
CA VAL A 803 -27.63 -4.76 15.98
C VAL A 803 -27.93 -3.26 15.96
N PRO A 804 -28.47 -2.67 17.05
CA PRO A 804 -28.79 -1.25 17.11
C PRO A 804 -27.60 -0.33 16.78
N VAL A 805 -27.90 0.80 16.14
CA VAL A 805 -26.95 1.87 15.81
C VAL A 805 -27.17 3.07 16.72
N TYR A 806 -26.09 3.73 17.10
CA TYR A 806 -26.07 4.90 17.96
C TYR A 806 -25.40 6.07 17.25
N ARG A 807 -25.89 7.29 17.51
CA ARG A 807 -25.46 8.55 16.93
C ARG A 807 -25.01 9.50 18.04
N CYS A 808 -23.86 10.15 17.88
CA CYS A 808 -23.37 11.13 18.85
C CYS A 808 -24.13 12.46 18.68
N THR A 809 -24.74 12.98 19.75
CA THR A 809 -25.48 14.26 19.68
C THR A 809 -24.58 15.48 19.41
N ASP A 810 -23.26 15.32 19.54
CA ASP A 810 -22.31 16.42 19.61
C ASP A 810 -21.38 16.50 18.38
N CYS A 811 -21.25 15.40 17.61
CA CYS A 811 -20.42 15.33 16.39
C CYS A 811 -21.00 14.48 15.25
N ASP A 812 -22.24 13.99 15.39
CA ASP A 812 -22.93 13.10 14.43
C ASP A 812 -22.17 11.79 14.05
N HIS A 813 -21.13 11.41 14.80
CA HIS A 813 -20.50 10.12 14.61
C HIS A 813 -21.48 8.97 14.94
N THR A 814 -21.55 7.97 14.06
CA THR A 814 -22.44 6.81 14.18
C THR A 814 -21.66 5.51 14.37
N ALA A 815 -22.07 4.67 15.32
CA ALA A 815 -21.47 3.37 15.60
C ALA A 815 -22.53 2.34 16.01
N CYS A 816 -22.31 1.07 15.67
CA CYS A 816 -23.18 -0.03 16.11
C CYS A 816 -22.93 -0.43 17.58
N GLU A 817 -23.84 -1.21 18.18
CA GLU A 817 -23.79 -1.69 19.57
C GLU A 817 -22.41 -2.21 20.00
N THR A 818 -21.71 -2.96 19.14
CA THR A 818 -20.39 -3.55 19.45
C THR A 818 -19.25 -2.53 19.35
N CYS A 819 -19.28 -1.63 18.35
CA CYS A 819 -18.25 -0.63 18.11
C CYS A 819 -18.35 0.61 19.02
N LYS A 820 -19.54 0.98 19.50
CA LYS A 820 -19.73 2.18 20.33
C LYS A 820 -18.88 2.14 21.61
N GLY A 821 -18.45 3.30 22.10
CA GLY A 821 -17.93 3.48 23.46
C GLY A 821 -16.47 3.92 23.59
N ARG A 822 -15.63 3.85 22.55
CA ARG A 822 -14.29 4.46 22.53
C ARG A 822 -14.01 5.20 21.21
N PRO A 823 -13.57 6.48 21.24
CA PRO A 823 -13.85 7.46 22.29
C PRO A 823 -15.33 7.45 22.72
N VAL A 824 -15.62 7.99 23.91
CA VAL A 824 -16.89 7.76 24.61
C VAL A 824 -18.10 8.24 23.80
N HIS A 825 -17.99 9.45 23.22
CA HIS A 825 -19.08 10.21 22.57
C HIS A 825 -20.33 10.41 23.46
N LYS A 826 -21.24 11.29 23.04
CA LYS A 826 -22.58 11.39 23.63
C LYS A 826 -23.60 10.63 22.80
N PHE A 827 -23.43 9.31 22.77
CA PHE A 827 -24.26 8.39 21.98
C PHE A 827 -25.71 8.32 22.48
N VAL A 828 -26.66 8.56 21.57
CA VAL A 828 -28.08 8.20 21.71
C VAL A 828 -28.44 7.15 20.65
N LEU A 829 -29.51 6.38 20.88
CA LEU A 829 -30.01 5.42 19.90
C LEU A 829 -30.42 6.15 18.61
N ASP A 830 -29.91 5.72 17.45
CA ASP A 830 -30.37 6.23 16.16
C ASP A 830 -31.74 5.61 15.83
N THR A 831 -32.70 6.47 15.48
CA THR A 831 -34.08 6.07 15.15
C THR A 831 -34.34 6.05 13.64
N LEU A 832 -33.30 6.24 12.81
CA LEU A 832 -33.40 6.16 11.36
C LEU A 832 -33.85 4.77 10.89
N VAL A 833 -34.95 4.72 10.12
CA VAL A 833 -35.45 3.49 9.51
C VAL A 833 -34.52 3.09 8.36
N ARG A 834 -33.73 2.03 8.58
CA ARG A 834 -32.77 1.52 7.59
C ARG A 834 -33.47 0.75 6.47
N SER A 835 -32.83 0.71 5.31
CA SER A 835 -33.24 -0.09 4.14
C SER A 835 -32.03 -0.79 3.51
N SER A 836 -32.26 -1.76 2.62
CA SER A 836 -31.15 -2.45 1.94
C SER A 836 -30.46 -1.55 0.92
N PRO A 837 -29.11 -1.47 0.90
CA PRO A 837 -28.39 -0.74 -0.14
C PRO A 837 -28.53 -1.40 -1.53
N ASP A 838 -28.83 -2.70 -1.58
CA ASP A 838 -29.02 -3.46 -2.82
C ASP A 838 -30.32 -3.05 -3.56
N ASP A 839 -31.31 -2.46 -2.86
CA ASP A 839 -32.53 -1.90 -3.46
C ASP A 839 -32.29 -0.48 -4.03
N PHE A 840 -31.40 0.30 -3.40
CA PHE A 840 -31.09 1.67 -3.80
C PHE A 840 -30.09 1.75 -4.97
N ALA A 841 -29.12 0.84 -5.03
CA ALA A 841 -28.14 0.83 -6.11
C ALA A 841 -28.76 0.69 -7.53
N PRO A 842 -29.80 -0.11 -7.79
CA PRO A 842 -30.55 -0.12 -9.05
C PRO A 842 -31.32 1.19 -9.30
N MET A 843 -31.95 1.77 -8.28
CA MET A 843 -32.69 3.03 -8.37
C MET A 843 -31.77 4.17 -8.83
N LEU A 844 -30.62 4.33 -8.18
CA LEU A 844 -29.63 5.34 -8.55
C LEU A 844 -29.02 5.10 -9.94
N LYS A 845 -28.84 3.83 -10.35
CA LYS A 845 -28.40 3.49 -11.71
C LYS A 845 -29.44 3.80 -12.79
N ALA A 846 -30.74 3.74 -12.50
CA ALA A 846 -31.79 4.15 -13.44
C ALA A 846 -31.84 5.68 -13.62
N ALA A 847 -31.49 6.43 -12.58
CA ALA A 847 -31.44 7.90 -12.59
C ALA A 847 -30.20 8.48 -13.32
N LEU A 848 -29.24 7.64 -13.71
CA LEU A 848 -27.94 8.06 -14.25
C LEU A 848 -27.67 7.37 -15.61
N PRO A 849 -27.25 8.11 -16.66
CA PRO A 849 -26.74 7.47 -17.87
C PRO A 849 -25.39 6.81 -17.57
N MET A 850 -25.01 5.81 -18.37
CA MET A 850 -23.73 5.10 -18.18
C MET A 850 -22.55 5.76 -18.92
N ARG A 851 -22.82 6.71 -19.82
CA ARG A 851 -21.84 7.53 -20.56
C ARG A 851 -22.29 8.99 -20.58
N LEU A 852 -21.33 9.91 -20.41
CA LEU A 852 -21.53 11.36 -20.39
C LEU A 852 -20.44 12.04 -21.24
N GLU A 853 -20.84 12.86 -22.21
CA GLU A 853 -19.92 13.63 -23.06
C GLU A 853 -19.85 15.07 -22.53
N ALA A 854 -18.67 15.48 -22.05
CA ALA A 854 -18.42 16.85 -21.63
C ALA A 854 -18.36 17.76 -22.86
N SER A 855 -19.03 18.92 -22.79
CA SER A 855 -19.10 19.87 -23.90
C SER A 855 -19.33 21.29 -23.39
N GLY A 856 -18.75 22.28 -24.08
CA GLY A 856 -19.01 23.70 -23.83
C GLY A 856 -18.03 24.43 -22.92
N LEU A 857 -17.06 23.76 -22.27
CA LEU A 857 -15.94 24.45 -21.63
C LEU A 857 -14.83 24.75 -22.65
N THR A 858 -14.86 25.95 -23.25
CA THR A 858 -13.80 26.39 -24.17
C THR A 858 -12.72 27.22 -23.46
N ARG A 859 -11.57 27.33 -24.11
CA ARG A 859 -10.42 28.17 -23.72
C ARG A 859 -10.82 29.63 -23.46
N GLU A 860 -11.71 30.18 -24.28
CA GLU A 860 -12.19 31.56 -24.19
C GLU A 860 -13.05 31.76 -22.93
N ILE A 861 -13.90 30.78 -22.61
CA ILE A 861 -14.74 30.81 -21.42
C ILE A 861 -13.83 30.76 -20.18
N CYS A 862 -12.94 29.77 -20.07
CA CYS A 862 -12.06 29.67 -18.90
C CYS A 862 -11.14 30.90 -18.75
N SER A 863 -10.64 31.46 -19.85
CA SER A 863 -9.88 32.71 -19.84
C SER A 863 -10.71 33.92 -19.41
N SER A 864 -11.99 33.99 -19.80
CA SER A 864 -12.91 35.06 -19.38
C SER A 864 -13.30 34.95 -17.91
N LEU A 865 -13.39 33.75 -17.34
CA LEU A 865 -13.63 33.53 -15.91
C LEU A 865 -12.45 34.00 -15.05
N MET A 866 -11.23 33.84 -15.55
CA MET A 866 -10.00 34.25 -14.89
C MET A 866 -9.68 35.75 -15.04
N GLN A 867 -10.38 36.48 -15.91
CA GLN A 867 -10.03 37.86 -16.26
C GLN A 867 -10.27 38.83 -15.09
N GLY A 868 -9.19 39.43 -14.59
CA GLY A 868 -9.24 40.43 -13.52
C GLY A 868 -9.21 39.87 -12.10
N LEU A 869 -9.07 38.55 -11.94
CA LEU A 869 -8.79 37.92 -10.65
C LEU A 869 -7.31 38.03 -10.27
N GLN A 870 -6.99 37.82 -8.99
CA GLN A 870 -5.61 37.80 -8.48
C GLN A 870 -5.14 36.36 -8.25
N PHE A 871 -3.97 36.04 -8.81
CA PHE A 871 -3.31 34.74 -8.70
C PHE A 871 -2.00 34.87 -7.93
N GLN A 872 -1.55 33.81 -7.26
CA GLN A 872 -0.22 33.79 -6.63
C GLN A 872 0.90 33.63 -7.66
N ASP A 873 0.61 32.94 -8.77
CA ASP A 873 1.51 32.72 -9.90
C ASP A 873 0.67 32.64 -11.19
N ASP A 874 0.82 33.66 -12.05
CA ASP A 874 0.10 33.75 -13.34
C ASP A 874 0.49 32.65 -14.34
N ALA A 875 1.70 32.10 -14.24
CA ALA A 875 2.17 31.03 -15.13
C ALA A 875 1.57 29.68 -14.71
N VAL A 876 1.53 29.38 -13.41
CA VAL A 876 0.84 28.20 -12.87
C VAL A 876 -0.67 28.29 -13.13
N ALA A 877 -1.29 29.46 -12.95
CA ALA A 877 -2.70 29.67 -13.27
C ALA A 877 -3.01 29.40 -14.76
N LYS A 878 -2.14 29.84 -15.68
CA LYS A 878 -2.26 29.54 -17.12
C LYS A 878 -2.07 28.04 -17.43
N ARG A 879 -1.14 27.36 -16.75
CA ARG A 879 -0.96 25.89 -16.88
C ARG A 879 -2.16 25.11 -16.38
N TRP A 880 -2.80 25.56 -15.30
CA TRP A 880 -4.05 25.01 -14.79
C TRP A 880 -5.19 25.17 -15.82
N CYS A 881 -5.37 26.39 -16.35
CA CYS A 881 -6.37 26.68 -17.39
C CYS A 881 -6.18 25.79 -18.63
N GLN A 882 -4.93 25.68 -19.11
CA GLN A 882 -4.57 24.79 -20.22
C GLN A 882 -4.97 23.34 -19.93
N ARG A 883 -4.51 22.75 -18.80
CA ARG A 883 -4.79 21.34 -18.47
C ARG A 883 -6.28 21.04 -18.30
N VAL A 884 -7.03 21.96 -17.69
CA VAL A 884 -8.48 21.79 -17.49
C VAL A 884 -9.24 21.81 -18.82
N VAL A 885 -8.88 22.70 -19.74
CA VAL A 885 -9.51 22.75 -21.08
C VAL A 885 -9.09 21.54 -21.92
N ASP A 886 -7.80 21.25 -22.03
CA ASP A 886 -7.27 20.19 -22.91
C ASP A 886 -7.84 18.80 -22.56
N VAL A 887 -8.17 18.55 -21.29
CA VAL A 887 -8.85 17.32 -20.84
C VAL A 887 -10.36 17.40 -21.04
N LEU A 888 -11.03 18.44 -20.55
CA LEU A 888 -12.49 18.48 -20.51
C LEU A 888 -13.15 18.80 -21.87
N GLU A 889 -12.41 19.33 -22.84
CA GLU A 889 -12.90 19.56 -24.21
C GLU A 889 -13.19 18.24 -24.97
N THR A 890 -12.65 17.10 -24.51
CA THR A 890 -12.83 15.78 -25.15
C THR A 890 -13.23 14.66 -24.18
N ALA A 891 -13.59 14.98 -22.93
CA ALA A 891 -13.82 13.98 -21.89
C ALA A 891 -15.15 13.21 -22.06
N GLU A 892 -15.06 11.96 -22.49
CA GLU A 892 -16.13 10.96 -22.35
C GLU A 892 -16.02 10.28 -20.97
N PHE A 893 -16.87 10.68 -20.04
CA PHE A 893 -17.00 10.08 -18.73
C PHE A 893 -17.85 8.79 -18.79
N ARG A 894 -17.32 7.70 -18.24
CA ARG A 894 -17.99 6.39 -18.15
C ARG A 894 -18.29 6.04 -16.70
N PHE A 895 -19.47 5.49 -16.45
CA PHE A 895 -19.83 5.01 -15.11
C PHE A 895 -18.84 3.94 -14.64
N GLN A 896 -18.26 4.13 -13.45
CA GLN A 896 -17.25 3.26 -12.87
C GLN A 896 -17.79 2.48 -11.67
N SER A 897 -18.36 3.15 -10.67
CA SER A 897 -18.89 2.49 -9.47
C SER A 897 -19.91 3.34 -8.70
N LEU A 898 -20.64 2.68 -7.79
CA LEU A 898 -21.26 3.36 -6.64
C LEU A 898 -20.40 3.08 -5.41
N LEU A 899 -20.09 4.12 -4.64
CA LEU A 899 -19.41 4.05 -3.36
C LEU A 899 -20.42 4.40 -2.26
N ARG A 900 -20.68 3.43 -1.39
CA ARG A 900 -21.56 3.58 -0.23
C ARG A 900 -20.73 3.92 1.00
N GLN A 901 -20.85 5.16 1.47
CA GLN A 901 -20.25 5.65 2.71
C GLN A 901 -21.36 6.34 3.54
N LYS A 902 -21.02 7.24 4.47
CA LYS A 902 -22.02 8.08 5.16
C LYS A 902 -22.86 8.90 4.16
N VAL A 903 -22.20 9.38 3.10
CA VAL A 903 -22.82 9.95 1.90
C VAL A 903 -22.65 8.95 0.75
N TRP A 904 -23.66 8.78 -0.09
CA TRP A 904 -23.52 7.99 -1.32
C TRP A 904 -22.83 8.80 -2.42
N GLN A 905 -21.88 8.16 -3.09
CA GLN A 905 -21.19 8.72 -4.25
C GLN A 905 -21.40 7.83 -5.48
N ALA A 906 -21.78 8.43 -6.62
CA ALA A 906 -21.70 7.78 -7.92
C ALA A 906 -20.46 8.31 -8.66
N GLN A 907 -19.62 7.41 -9.17
CA GLN A 907 -18.31 7.75 -9.71
C GLN A 907 -18.20 7.40 -11.19
N PHE A 908 -17.70 8.36 -11.97
CA PHE A 908 -17.43 8.26 -13.40
C PHE A 908 -15.98 8.62 -13.70
N SER A 909 -15.37 7.94 -14.66
CA SER A 909 -13.98 8.14 -15.08
C SER A 909 -13.87 8.46 -16.58
N ALA A 910 -12.95 9.35 -16.92
CA ALA A 910 -12.51 9.70 -18.26
C ALA A 910 -10.97 9.77 -18.28
N PRO A 911 -10.29 9.68 -19.45
CA PRO A 911 -8.84 9.82 -19.51
C PRO A 911 -8.36 11.16 -18.92
N GLY A 912 -7.71 11.11 -17.76
CA GLY A 912 -7.22 12.30 -17.04
C GLY A 912 -8.29 13.12 -16.30
N ALA A 913 -9.51 12.62 -16.10
CA ALA A 913 -10.54 13.30 -15.30
C ALA A 913 -11.51 12.36 -14.60
N ARG A 914 -12.06 12.82 -13.47
CA ARG A 914 -13.08 12.08 -12.70
C ARG A 914 -14.28 12.98 -12.42
N LEU A 915 -15.48 12.43 -12.57
CA LEU A 915 -16.75 13.08 -12.27
C LEU A 915 -17.42 12.30 -11.13
N ASP A 916 -17.66 12.96 -10.01
CA ASP A 916 -18.33 12.36 -8.85
C ASP A 916 -19.68 13.08 -8.60
N LEU A 917 -20.77 12.33 -8.39
CA LEU A 917 -22.02 12.83 -7.79
C LEU A 917 -22.03 12.50 -6.30
N PHE A 918 -22.30 13.48 -5.45
CA PHE A 918 -22.54 13.33 -4.01
C PHE A 918 -24.01 13.53 -3.68
N LEU A 919 -24.61 12.53 -3.04
CA LEU A 919 -25.97 12.56 -2.52
C LEU A 919 -25.97 12.92 -1.03
N ASP A 920 -25.37 14.07 -0.72
CA ASP A 920 -25.43 14.65 0.62
C ASP A 920 -26.85 15.18 0.90
N PRO A 921 -27.44 14.96 2.10
CA PRO A 921 -28.80 15.38 2.40
C PRO A 921 -28.98 16.91 2.58
N VAL A 922 -27.90 17.68 2.69
CA VAL A 922 -27.92 19.15 2.82
C VAL A 922 -27.43 19.81 1.54
N GLU A 923 -26.30 19.36 1.00
CA GLU A 923 -25.64 19.97 -0.18
C GLU A 923 -25.35 18.93 -1.28
N PRO A 924 -26.38 18.32 -1.90
CA PRO A 924 -26.19 17.37 -3.00
C PRO A 924 -25.57 18.08 -4.21
N HIS A 925 -24.51 17.52 -4.79
CA HIS A 925 -23.78 18.18 -5.87
C HIS A 925 -23.00 17.20 -6.74
N TRP A 926 -22.78 17.56 -8.00
CA TRP A 926 -21.70 17.00 -8.81
C TRP A 926 -20.41 17.77 -8.62
N ARG A 927 -19.27 17.10 -8.80
CA ARG A 927 -17.94 17.72 -8.89
C ARG A 927 -17.09 17.05 -9.97
N ILE A 928 -16.30 17.86 -10.68
CA ILE A 928 -15.31 17.40 -11.65
C ILE A 928 -13.91 17.62 -11.06
N LEU A 929 -13.08 16.58 -11.09
CA LEU A 929 -11.65 16.64 -10.82
C LEU A 929 -10.93 16.41 -12.15
N VAL A 930 -9.87 17.18 -12.41
CA VAL A 930 -8.97 16.96 -13.56
C VAL A 930 -7.63 16.52 -13.01
N GLU A 931 -7.14 15.39 -13.49
CA GLU A 931 -5.89 14.81 -13.06
C GLU A 931 -4.72 15.57 -13.70
N PRO A 932 -3.61 15.82 -12.96
CA PRO A 932 -2.40 16.37 -13.54
C PRO A 932 -1.85 15.46 -14.65
N ASP A 933 -0.96 16.00 -15.48
CA ASP A 933 -0.31 15.19 -16.50
C ASP A 933 0.55 14.06 -15.91
N VAL A 934 0.73 12.97 -16.66
CA VAL A 934 1.53 11.81 -16.23
C VAL A 934 2.99 12.19 -15.98
N ASP A 935 3.54 13.12 -16.76
CA ASP A 935 4.90 13.63 -16.58
C ASP A 935 4.99 14.80 -15.56
N GLU A 936 3.89 15.22 -14.91
CA GLU A 936 3.90 16.33 -13.94
C GLU A 936 4.55 15.89 -12.60
N PRO A 937 5.58 16.59 -12.07
CA PRO A 937 6.22 16.24 -10.80
C PRO A 937 5.29 16.22 -9.58
N ALA A 938 5.56 15.31 -8.62
CA ALA A 938 4.78 15.16 -7.39
C ALA A 938 4.70 16.45 -6.55
N GLY A 939 5.82 17.17 -6.42
CA GLY A 939 5.92 18.43 -5.67
C GLY A 939 5.29 19.66 -6.36
N SER A 940 4.86 19.54 -7.62
CA SER A 940 4.47 20.67 -8.47
C SER A 940 3.31 21.49 -7.88
N PRO A 941 3.36 22.84 -7.95
CA PRO A 941 2.21 23.70 -7.64
C PRO A 941 0.96 23.33 -8.44
N LEU A 942 1.10 22.84 -9.68
CA LEU A 942 -0.03 22.45 -10.52
C LEU A 942 -0.78 21.24 -9.94
N ARG A 943 -0.06 20.24 -9.41
CA ARG A 943 -0.70 19.09 -8.73
C ARG A 943 -1.49 19.56 -7.49
N LYS A 944 -0.97 20.52 -6.73
CA LYS A 944 -1.64 21.07 -5.53
C LYS A 944 -2.97 21.76 -5.84
N LEU A 945 -3.08 22.40 -7.01
CA LEU A 945 -4.34 22.99 -7.49
C LEU A 945 -5.32 21.93 -8.01
N LEU A 946 -4.83 20.94 -8.78
CA LEU A 946 -5.64 19.89 -9.41
C LEU A 946 -6.11 18.77 -8.45
N ILE A 947 -5.59 18.72 -7.23
CA ILE A 947 -6.16 17.91 -6.14
C ILE A 947 -7.55 18.41 -5.73
N GLN A 948 -7.85 19.71 -5.94
CA GLN A 948 -9.18 20.27 -5.68
C GLN A 948 -10.10 20.06 -6.89
N PRO A 949 -11.42 19.90 -6.70
CA PRO A 949 -12.37 19.86 -7.81
C PRO A 949 -12.32 21.16 -8.61
N VAL A 950 -12.18 21.05 -9.93
CA VAL A 950 -12.04 22.21 -10.83
C VAL A 950 -13.39 22.84 -11.19
N ALA A 951 -14.48 22.08 -11.05
CA ALA A 951 -15.85 22.58 -11.17
C ALA A 951 -16.83 21.79 -10.28
N ARG A 952 -17.93 22.43 -9.88
CA ARG A 952 -19.07 21.80 -9.17
C ARG A 952 -20.41 22.23 -9.78
N MET A 953 -21.44 21.41 -9.60
CA MET A 953 -22.84 21.76 -9.87
C MET A 953 -23.69 21.35 -8.68
N PRO A 954 -24.13 22.30 -7.84
CA PRO A 954 -25.14 22.06 -6.81
C PRO A 954 -26.47 21.60 -7.42
N LEU A 955 -27.14 20.69 -6.73
CA LEU A 955 -28.51 20.24 -7.04
C LEU A 955 -29.48 20.82 -6.00
N ASP A 956 -30.74 21.01 -6.41
CA ASP A 956 -31.80 21.44 -5.48
C ASP A 956 -32.31 20.21 -4.70
N PRO A 957 -32.10 20.10 -3.37
CA PRO A 957 -32.56 18.96 -2.59
C PRO A 957 -34.09 18.86 -2.47
N THR A 958 -34.84 19.90 -2.85
CA THR A 958 -36.30 19.99 -2.70
C THR A 958 -37.10 19.65 -3.95
N ALA A 959 -36.45 19.46 -5.11
CA ALA A 959 -37.12 19.39 -6.40
C ALA A 959 -37.62 17.97 -6.77
N GLU A 960 -38.90 17.85 -7.16
CA GLU A 960 -39.62 16.57 -7.25
C GLU A 960 -39.52 15.85 -8.63
N GLN A 961 -39.06 16.53 -9.69
CA GLN A 961 -38.95 15.99 -11.05
C GLN A 961 -37.71 16.53 -11.77
N VAL A 962 -36.53 16.03 -11.38
CA VAL A 962 -35.23 16.49 -11.86
C VAL A 962 -34.53 15.42 -12.70
N ASP A 963 -33.91 15.84 -13.80
CA ASP A 963 -32.84 15.10 -14.46
C ASP A 963 -31.52 15.55 -13.82
N LEU A 964 -30.81 14.64 -13.14
CA LEU A 964 -29.64 14.94 -12.30
C LEU A 964 -28.50 15.68 -13.02
N LEU A 965 -28.53 15.75 -14.36
CA LEU A 965 -27.53 16.43 -15.18
C LEU A 965 -27.82 17.93 -15.42
N HIS A 966 -29.01 18.41 -15.05
CA HIS A 966 -29.45 19.79 -15.31
C HIS A 966 -29.24 20.70 -14.09
N GLY A 967 -28.33 21.66 -14.22
CA GLY A 967 -28.03 22.66 -13.19
C GLY A 967 -26.99 23.67 -13.69
N GLN A 968 -26.54 24.57 -12.82
CA GLN A 968 -25.50 25.55 -13.15
C GLN A 968 -24.15 25.09 -12.62
N TRP A 969 -23.13 25.16 -13.48
CA TRP A 969 -21.77 24.81 -13.12
C TRP A 969 -20.97 26.03 -12.68
N GLU A 970 -20.31 25.88 -11.55
CA GLU A 970 -19.39 26.83 -10.92
C GLU A 970 -17.96 26.31 -11.06
N MET A 971 -17.00 27.16 -11.42
CA MET A 971 -15.60 26.75 -11.60
C MET A 971 -14.69 27.24 -10.48
N CYS A 972 -13.91 26.33 -9.91
CA CYS A 972 -12.92 26.61 -8.87
C CYS A 972 -11.61 27.11 -9.49
N VAL A 973 -11.64 28.34 -10.02
CA VAL A 973 -10.44 29.00 -10.59
C VAL A 973 -9.41 29.29 -9.48
N PRO A 974 -8.09 29.14 -9.75
CA PRO A 974 -7.03 29.15 -8.72
C PRO A 974 -6.64 30.56 -8.21
N SER A 975 -7.63 31.43 -8.00
CA SER A 975 -7.45 32.76 -7.43
C SER A 975 -7.22 32.71 -5.91
N ALA A 976 -6.53 33.71 -5.36
CA ALA A 976 -6.21 33.75 -3.93
C ALA A 976 -6.66 35.07 -3.28
N HIS A 977 -7.45 34.95 -2.21
CA HIS A 977 -7.88 36.08 -1.37
C HIS A 977 -7.32 35.91 0.04
N VAL A 978 -6.52 36.88 0.51
CA VAL A 978 -5.88 36.83 1.83
C VAL A 978 -6.61 37.77 2.79
N ALA A 979 -7.12 37.22 3.89
CA ALA A 979 -7.78 37.96 4.96
C ALA A 979 -7.23 37.60 6.34
N LYS A 980 -7.41 38.50 7.31
CA LYS A 980 -6.97 38.30 8.70
C LYS A 980 -8.14 37.92 9.59
N ALA A 981 -8.27 36.64 9.91
CA ALA A 981 -9.12 36.18 11.00
C ALA A 981 -8.50 36.54 12.36
N THR A 982 -9.34 36.77 13.37
CA THR A 982 -8.93 36.88 14.78
C THR A 982 -9.40 35.64 15.52
N ILE A 983 -8.46 34.94 16.16
CA ILE A 983 -8.73 33.76 16.98
C ILE A 983 -8.48 34.12 18.45
N ARG A 984 -9.39 33.71 19.35
CA ARG A 984 -9.26 33.89 20.81
C ARG A 984 -9.72 32.65 21.54
N SER A 985 -8.85 32.06 22.35
CA SER A 985 -9.21 30.93 23.20
C SER A 985 -9.89 31.40 24.49
N THR A 986 -10.95 30.72 24.92
CA THR A 986 -11.81 31.09 26.07
C THR A 986 -12.29 29.85 26.85
N GLY A 987 -13.28 29.99 27.71
CA GLY A 987 -13.83 28.87 28.48
C GLY A 987 -12.94 28.42 29.64
N LYS A 988 -13.13 27.18 30.06
CA LYS A 988 -12.40 26.55 31.16
C LYS A 988 -11.03 26.09 30.67
N GLN A 989 -10.04 26.06 31.56
CA GLN A 989 -8.81 25.30 31.32
C GLN A 989 -9.01 23.81 31.59
N VAL A 990 -8.58 22.98 30.64
CA VAL A 990 -8.79 21.53 30.55
C VAL A 990 -7.52 20.86 29.99
N PRO A 991 -7.28 19.56 30.20
CA PRO A 991 -6.07 18.88 29.71
C PRO A 991 -5.77 19.10 28.22
N THR A 992 -4.50 19.30 27.87
CA THR A 992 -4.05 19.14 26.47
C THR A 992 -4.26 17.71 26.01
N TRP A 993 -4.23 17.48 24.69
CA TRP A 993 -4.31 16.14 24.12
C TRP A 993 -3.25 15.17 24.69
N GLN A 994 -2.02 15.64 24.91
CA GLN A 994 -0.96 14.85 25.58
C GLN A 994 -1.31 14.52 27.04
N SER A 995 -1.74 15.50 27.82
CA SER A 995 -2.15 15.32 29.23
C SER A 995 -3.35 14.37 29.34
N ALA A 996 -4.34 14.52 28.46
CA ALA A 996 -5.53 13.65 28.39
C ALA A 996 -5.21 12.20 27.97
N MET A 997 -4.15 11.98 27.17
CA MET A 997 -3.63 10.64 26.88
C MET A 997 -2.86 10.02 28.06
N GLY A 998 -2.51 10.82 29.09
CA GLY A 998 -1.79 10.37 30.28
C GLY A 998 -0.26 10.45 30.19
N LEU A 999 0.29 11.21 29.23
CA LEU A 999 1.73 11.45 29.16
C LEU A 999 2.24 12.17 30.42
N GLY A 1000 3.33 11.64 30.99
CA GLY A 1000 3.94 12.13 32.21
C GLY A 1000 4.86 13.34 32.01
N GLY A 1001 5.75 13.53 33.00
CA GLY A 1001 6.83 14.50 32.95
C GLY A 1001 6.40 15.90 32.51
N LYS A 1002 7.05 16.42 31.46
CA LYS A 1002 6.76 17.75 30.87
C LYS A 1002 5.36 17.89 30.26
N PHE A 1003 4.49 16.88 30.26
CA PHE A 1003 3.14 16.93 29.69
C PHE A 1003 2.00 16.81 30.72
N ALA A 1004 2.24 16.22 31.89
CA ALA A 1004 1.20 15.85 32.85
C ALA A 1004 0.20 16.98 33.15
N ASP A 1005 0.70 18.12 33.64
CA ASP A 1005 -0.13 19.27 34.06
C ASP A 1005 -0.41 20.30 32.93
N LYS A 1006 -0.20 19.94 31.66
CA LYS A 1006 -0.44 20.88 30.56
C LYS A 1006 -1.94 21.05 30.28
N LEU A 1007 -2.40 22.30 30.39
CA LEU A 1007 -3.78 22.69 30.10
C LEU A 1007 -3.88 23.50 28.79
N ARG A 1008 -5.03 23.39 28.14
CA ARG A 1008 -5.55 24.23 27.05
C ARG A 1008 -6.89 24.82 27.45
N TYR A 1009 -7.38 25.77 26.67
CA TYR A 1009 -8.72 26.32 26.77
C TYR A 1009 -9.76 25.42 26.08
N SER A 1010 -10.97 25.34 26.63
CA SER A 1010 -12.07 24.49 26.13
C SER A 1010 -12.89 25.13 24.99
N GLU A 1011 -12.70 26.42 24.71
CA GLU A 1011 -13.43 27.15 23.68
C GLU A 1011 -12.45 27.93 22.77
N MET A 1012 -12.84 28.15 21.52
CA MET A 1012 -12.15 29.02 20.58
C MET A 1012 -13.15 29.92 19.83
N HIS A 1013 -13.09 31.22 20.06
CA HIS A 1013 -13.80 32.20 19.24
C HIS A 1013 -13.01 32.55 17.98
N VAL A 1014 -13.63 32.39 16.81
CA VAL A 1014 -13.10 32.85 15.53
C VAL A 1014 -13.95 34.03 15.05
N SER A 1015 -13.30 35.08 14.57
CA SER A 1015 -13.95 36.26 13.99
C SER A 1015 -13.26 36.64 12.67
N VAL A 1016 -14.02 36.65 11.58
CA VAL A 1016 -13.56 37.14 10.27
C VAL A 1016 -14.12 38.53 9.98
N PRO A 1017 -13.42 39.37 9.18
CA PRO A 1017 -13.98 40.63 8.68
C PRO A 1017 -15.19 40.41 7.78
N ASP A 1018 -16.18 41.30 7.82
CA ASP A 1018 -17.42 41.17 7.04
C ASP A 1018 -17.18 41.11 5.52
N SER A 1019 -16.07 41.69 5.04
CA SER A 1019 -15.63 41.63 3.65
C SER A 1019 -15.28 40.22 3.16
N VAL A 1020 -15.16 39.24 4.05
CA VAL A 1020 -14.85 37.83 3.74
C VAL A 1020 -16.10 36.96 3.73
N ARG A 1021 -17.18 37.37 4.43
CA ARG A 1021 -18.40 36.56 4.58
C ARG A 1021 -19.03 36.14 3.24
N GLY A 1022 -18.98 37.02 2.24
CA GLY A 1022 -19.47 36.77 0.88
C GLY A 1022 -18.47 36.08 -0.06
N LEU A 1023 -17.37 35.54 0.47
CA LEU A 1023 -16.33 34.79 -0.26
C LEU A 1023 -16.17 33.35 0.28
N LEU A 1024 -17.06 32.91 1.17
CA LEU A 1024 -17.06 31.60 1.80
C LEU A 1024 -18.42 30.94 1.57
N ASP A 1025 -18.42 29.65 1.23
CA ASP A 1025 -19.67 28.87 1.11
C ASP A 1025 -20.40 28.76 2.47
N ALA A 1026 -19.65 28.66 3.56
CA ALA A 1026 -20.15 28.61 4.94
C ALA A 1026 -19.51 29.68 5.84
N GLY A 1027 -20.28 30.21 6.79
CA GLY A 1027 -19.78 31.17 7.77
C GLY A 1027 -18.88 30.52 8.82
N ILE A 1028 -17.65 31.02 8.96
CA ILE A 1028 -16.65 30.49 9.91
C ILE A 1028 -16.46 31.35 11.17
N ASP A 1029 -17.23 32.42 11.36
CA ASP A 1029 -17.26 33.18 12.61
C ASP A 1029 -18.21 32.55 13.64
N GLY A 1030 -17.72 32.36 14.86
CA GLY A 1030 -18.47 31.67 15.90
C GLY A 1030 -17.64 31.37 17.15
N ALA A 1031 -18.26 30.61 18.06
CA ALA A 1031 -17.56 29.89 19.12
C ALA A 1031 -17.42 28.42 18.68
N TYR A 1032 -16.24 27.86 18.84
CA TYR A 1032 -15.93 26.45 18.57
C TYR A 1032 -15.64 25.77 19.90
N ASP A 1033 -16.48 24.83 20.28
CA ASP A 1033 -16.36 24.08 21.53
C ASP A 1033 -15.44 22.87 21.36
N LEU A 1034 -14.59 22.60 22.34
CA LEU A 1034 -13.71 21.43 22.35
C LEU A 1034 -14.51 20.16 22.67
N LEU A 1035 -14.70 19.30 21.67
CA LEU A 1035 -15.38 18.01 21.82
C LEU A 1035 -14.48 16.93 22.47
N GLU A 1036 -14.11 17.14 23.74
CA GLU A 1036 -13.18 16.29 24.51
C GLU A 1036 -13.48 14.78 24.42
N GLN A 1037 -14.76 14.42 24.37
CA GLN A 1037 -15.23 13.02 24.35
C GLN A 1037 -15.38 12.41 22.95
N CYS A 1038 -15.11 13.17 21.87
CA CYS A 1038 -15.31 12.72 20.48
C CYS A 1038 -14.01 12.25 19.79
N GLY A 1039 -12.85 12.45 20.42
CA GLY A 1039 -11.55 11.83 20.08
C GLY A 1039 -10.82 12.37 18.85
N THR A 1040 -11.51 12.84 17.81
CA THR A 1040 -10.89 13.49 16.65
C THR A 1040 -10.82 15.01 16.82
N ALA A 1041 -9.74 15.62 16.32
CA ALA A 1041 -9.80 17.01 15.86
C ALA A 1041 -10.55 17.05 14.51
N CYS A 1042 -11.33 18.09 14.30
CA CYS A 1042 -11.95 18.40 12.99
C CYS A 1042 -10.92 19.14 12.11
#